data_AF-K5XFI5-F1
#
_entry.id   AF-K5XFI5-F1
#
_cell.length_a   1.000
_cell.length_b   1.000
_cell.length_c   1.000
_cell.angle_alpha   90.00
_cell.angle_beta   90.00
_cell.angle_gamma   90.00
#
_symmetry.space_group_name_H-M   'P 1'
#
loop_
_entity.id
_entity.type
_entity.pdbx_description
1 polymer ?
#
loop_
_entity_poly.entity_id
_entity_poly.type
_entity_poly.pdbx_seq_one_letter_code
_entity_poly.pdbx_strand_id
1 'polypeptide(L)'
;MEEGIPFGLLVFPEEDGRRKYGLGRVRLMRVLERVLGVGEGVLGGGGRGERGDGDEEEDEEEDEEDGNGWCLGLEVERVLKAKQCQSETECSSLTIAQIDELLDELSSTSTFTHSTILNKYPTHRSKFDILKSLYRPLSPFESKFITQIILKDLHPLLYPSLNDIGYSKELMEYNTKSVRMLRVEDVMRVWDSTGWMGRVWRVRGEMEDVVKEFEECGEDEKLRERVLKPKLGSMIKLPKSVKGRNCYHALSYFKKSTMVWGETKYDGERAQIHVEILEDDGTSNIRIWSKSGRESTWDRLGVHEIIRDALGLNKSGKSRVSSNRVTTARVKRNVVLDAEMVAWYKDHVDEFWRIRGLVEQTASGPRRRTKRQRNDFDSQDEDGDSQSRHLALIFFDVLVLDDEPLLFESYATRRQHLESLIKVIPTKAMLSDRYPIQMSPSSLILQKIFAEHLANHMEGLVLKAEESQYNEYGLPWVKLKKDYIEGFGDCVDLVIVGASWNRDRARELRVTPNVFTTFFVGVITNRKECQLQPDLKPHILVYFTVSYGLSRKDLEDVNFRIKNSDNVLYPPSTKELNGLPFTFTLSSHLDCKPKTILHIPFLAEMVFAGFDKSYGCKYYEPRFPRITKIHDKRERSWSTCMDITELDKIARECVGKDRSEKEIDDWCKSLWGLPTSPTIGMKRQMRVDDILEKLVDVEGGLGDARRGESELKRRKLDFRRMEDGLSLNRAVVYSQPGDPTQVLKVISLPSSYLSSSPPPGTINIRFLLSPINPADINVIEGVYPTKPSKTEDGYYIGGNEGLARVTAVGGNSGNNGNLKVGDWVVMQRQQMGTWSMERNVEIGDVIKIPNRKGISEVDGATITVNPPTAFNMLKDYAKLEEGDWVMQNGANSAVGQAVIQIAAARNLKTLNFVRNRDDISQLKEQLSSLGATQVLTYDDLEDRALRSKVKEWTNGKDIRLALNCVGGKETTAMLKYLGKEAHLVSYGAMSKQPLSLPTSAFIFKNLTAHGFWQSRWYTDRPGEEREDLMESLTQLIRGGKLQAPQHEVVTVEKKDDDDTATNKLRQVFGRLAQGRYGKKVLLKFGE
;
A
#
# COMPACT_ATOMS: atom_id res chain seq x y z
N MET A 1 -11.06 45.02 -1.54
CA MET A 1 -11.99 44.32 -0.65
C MET A 1 -13.30 43.96 -1.36
N GLU A 2 -14.25 44.87 -1.55
CA GLU A 2 -15.62 44.46 -1.96
C GLU A 2 -15.76 43.80 -3.35
N GLU A 3 -14.86 44.07 -4.31
CA GLU A 3 -14.97 43.52 -5.68
C GLU A 3 -14.03 42.34 -5.98
N GLY A 4 -12.98 42.12 -5.17
CA GLY A 4 -11.98 41.09 -5.45
C GLY A 4 -12.51 39.66 -5.31
N ILE A 5 -13.27 39.39 -4.24
CA ILE A 5 -13.88 38.09 -4.00
C ILE A 5 -14.93 37.74 -5.09
N PRO A 6 -15.91 38.61 -5.38
CA PRO A 6 -16.84 38.39 -6.49
C PRO A 6 -16.13 38.17 -7.83
N PHE A 7 -15.11 38.96 -8.14
CA PHE A 7 -14.38 38.83 -9.40
C PHE A 7 -13.76 37.44 -9.58
N GLY A 8 -13.07 36.91 -8.55
CA GLY A 8 -12.46 35.58 -8.63
C GLY A 8 -13.49 34.46 -8.88
N LEU A 9 -14.62 34.50 -8.17
CA LEU A 9 -15.69 33.51 -8.27
C LEU A 9 -16.43 33.56 -9.61
N LEU A 10 -16.59 34.75 -10.19
CA LEU A 10 -17.26 34.92 -11.48
C LEU A 10 -16.37 34.53 -12.66
N VAL A 11 -15.04 34.61 -12.53
CA VAL A 11 -14.10 34.18 -13.58
C VAL A 11 -13.92 32.65 -13.61
N PHE A 12 -14.09 31.98 -12.47
CA PHE A 12 -14.01 30.51 -12.34
C PHE A 12 -15.25 29.92 -11.65
N PRO A 13 -16.44 30.07 -12.24
CA PRO A 13 -17.70 29.62 -11.62
C PRO A 13 -17.75 28.10 -11.39
N GLU A 14 -16.95 27.32 -12.13
CA GLU A 14 -16.78 25.88 -11.94
C GLU A 14 -16.05 25.49 -10.65
N GLU A 15 -15.17 26.36 -10.13
CA GLU A 15 -14.46 26.13 -8.86
C GLU A 15 -15.25 26.64 -7.65
N ASP A 16 -16.37 27.34 -7.88
CA ASP A 16 -17.29 27.71 -6.81
C ASP A 16 -18.09 26.48 -6.34
N GLY A 17 -17.66 25.91 -5.22
CA GLY A 17 -18.36 24.82 -4.54
C GLY A 17 -19.62 25.25 -3.80
N ARG A 18 -19.79 26.54 -3.48
CA ARG A 18 -20.82 27.04 -2.55
C ARG A 18 -22.17 27.19 -3.21
N ARG A 19 -22.23 27.85 -4.37
CA ARG A 19 -23.50 28.07 -5.09
C ARG A 19 -23.87 26.82 -5.87
N LYS A 20 -25.09 26.33 -5.72
CA LYS A 20 -25.71 25.38 -6.64
C LYS A 20 -27.03 25.98 -7.09
N TYR A 21 -27.18 26.22 -8.39
CA TYR A 21 -28.37 26.90 -8.90
C TYR A 21 -29.55 25.94 -9.12
N GLY A 22 -29.30 24.62 -9.18
CA GLY A 22 -30.35 23.63 -9.48
C GLY A 22 -31.03 23.88 -10.84
N LEU A 23 -30.29 24.48 -11.77
CA LEU A 23 -30.74 24.92 -13.09
C LEU A 23 -29.80 24.31 -14.12
N GLY A 24 -30.11 23.09 -14.57
CA GLY A 24 -29.48 22.49 -15.75
C GLY A 24 -29.81 23.30 -17.00
N ARG A 25 -29.11 23.04 -18.10
CA ARG A 25 -29.22 23.82 -19.34
C ARG A 25 -30.67 23.98 -19.82
N VAL A 26 -31.41 22.88 -19.93
CA VAL A 26 -32.80 22.87 -20.41
C VAL A 26 -33.72 23.64 -19.47
N ARG A 27 -33.57 23.45 -18.15
CA ARG A 27 -34.36 24.19 -17.14
C ARG A 27 -34.07 25.69 -17.19
N LEU A 28 -32.79 26.08 -17.26
CA LEU A 28 -32.40 27.48 -17.39
C LEU A 28 -32.97 28.10 -18.68
N MET A 29 -32.87 27.38 -19.80
CA MET A 29 -33.41 27.80 -21.09
C MET A 29 -34.91 28.11 -20.98
N ARG A 30 -35.74 27.17 -20.49
CA ARG A 30 -37.19 27.37 -20.34
C ARG A 30 -37.53 28.57 -19.45
N VAL A 31 -36.81 28.74 -18.34
CA VAL A 31 -37.04 29.88 -17.44
C VAL A 31 -36.61 31.20 -18.10
N LEU A 32 -35.49 31.21 -18.84
CA LEU A 32 -35.03 32.39 -19.57
C LEU A 32 -35.97 32.77 -20.71
N GLU A 33 -36.57 31.82 -21.42
CA GLU A 33 -37.57 32.11 -22.46
C GLU A 33 -38.73 32.91 -21.89
N ARG A 34 -39.24 32.51 -20.72
CA ARG A 34 -40.27 33.23 -19.97
C ARG A 34 -39.79 34.60 -19.49
N VAL A 35 -38.57 34.69 -18.93
CA VAL A 35 -38.01 35.95 -18.41
C VAL A 35 -37.81 36.97 -19.52
N LEU A 36 -37.33 36.52 -20.68
CA LEU A 36 -37.05 37.35 -21.84
C LEU A 36 -38.30 37.59 -22.70
N GLY A 37 -39.41 36.89 -22.45
CA GLY A 37 -40.65 36.99 -23.22
C GLY A 37 -40.49 36.53 -24.67
N VAL A 38 -39.81 35.40 -24.90
CA VAL A 38 -39.74 34.73 -26.20
C VAL A 38 -40.56 33.44 -26.19
N GLY A 39 -41.03 33.00 -27.36
CA GLY A 39 -41.76 31.74 -27.46
C GLY A 39 -40.89 30.55 -27.07
N GLU A 40 -41.52 29.45 -26.62
CA GLU A 40 -40.81 28.23 -26.26
C GLU A 40 -40.06 27.63 -27.47
N GLY A 41 -38.82 27.20 -27.25
CA GLY A 41 -37.94 26.63 -28.27
C GLY A 41 -37.22 27.65 -29.15
N VAL A 42 -37.30 28.95 -28.81
CA VAL A 42 -36.52 30.01 -29.48
C VAL A 42 -35.06 29.96 -29.04
N LEU A 43 -34.81 29.74 -27.75
CA LEU A 43 -33.49 29.37 -27.24
C LEU A 43 -33.35 27.85 -27.47
N GLY A 44 -32.23 27.40 -28.06
CA GLY A 44 -32.03 25.98 -28.45
C GLY A 44 -32.04 25.66 -29.95
N GLY A 45 -32.31 26.64 -30.82
CA GLY A 45 -32.11 26.52 -32.27
C GLY A 45 -33.17 25.69 -33.01
N GLY A 46 -34.35 26.28 -33.20
CA GLY A 46 -35.23 26.06 -34.36
C GLY A 46 -35.49 24.62 -34.79
N GLY A 47 -36.29 23.88 -34.00
CA GLY A 47 -36.97 22.68 -34.44
C GLY A 47 -38.40 22.68 -33.91
N ARG A 48 -39.39 22.96 -34.76
CA ARG A 48 -40.81 22.79 -34.42
C ARG A 48 -41.07 21.32 -34.13
N GLY A 49 -41.26 20.97 -32.87
CA GLY A 49 -41.89 19.73 -32.44
C GLY A 49 -42.99 20.08 -31.46
N GLU A 50 -44.25 19.97 -31.90
CA GLU A 50 -45.43 20.10 -31.04
C GLU A 50 -45.36 19.06 -29.91
N ARG A 51 -45.40 19.51 -28.65
CA ARG A 51 -45.85 18.70 -27.51
C ARG A 51 -46.86 19.54 -26.73
N GLY A 52 -48.08 19.03 -26.64
CA GLY A 52 -49.25 19.72 -26.11
C GLY A 52 -49.26 19.81 -24.59
N ASP A 53 -50.07 20.76 -24.12
CA ASP A 53 -50.41 21.02 -22.73
C ASP A 53 -50.92 19.76 -22.01
N GLY A 54 -50.27 19.41 -20.90
CA GLY A 54 -50.69 18.34 -20.01
C GLY A 54 -49.99 18.48 -18.65
N ASP A 55 -50.81 18.70 -17.64
CA ASP A 55 -50.58 18.96 -16.22
C ASP A 55 -49.29 18.48 -15.53
N GLU A 56 -48.91 19.33 -14.57
CA GLU A 56 -47.74 19.36 -13.73
C GLU A 56 -47.70 18.23 -12.66
N GLU A 57 -46.47 17.99 -12.20
CA GLU A 57 -46.04 17.28 -10.99
C GLU A 57 -45.94 15.74 -11.06
N GLU A 58 -44.74 15.28 -10.67
CA GLU A 58 -44.31 13.89 -10.47
C GLU A 58 -43.82 13.12 -11.71
N ASP A 59 -42.62 13.47 -12.21
CA ASP A 59 -41.49 12.55 -12.46
C ASP A 59 -40.45 13.30 -13.34
N GLU A 60 -39.56 14.08 -12.70
CA GLU A 60 -38.61 15.00 -13.37
C GLU A 60 -37.12 14.68 -13.10
N GLU A 61 -36.61 13.54 -13.54
CA GLU A 61 -35.16 13.22 -13.45
C GLU A 61 -34.43 12.89 -14.76
N GLU A 62 -35.09 12.80 -15.91
CA GLU A 62 -34.39 12.43 -17.16
C GLU A 62 -34.85 13.34 -18.30
N ASP A 63 -34.00 14.29 -18.73
CA ASP A 63 -33.98 14.92 -20.07
C ASP A 63 -33.02 16.14 -20.06
N GLU A 64 -31.70 15.92 -20.23
CA GLU A 64 -30.69 17.00 -20.18
C GLU A 64 -30.05 17.41 -21.53
N GLU A 65 -30.23 16.71 -22.66
CA GLU A 65 -29.32 16.89 -23.81
C GLU A 65 -29.88 17.26 -25.19
N ASP A 66 -31.18 17.52 -25.38
CA ASP A 66 -31.74 17.82 -26.72
C ASP A 66 -31.74 19.31 -27.11
N GLY A 67 -30.74 20.09 -26.67
CA GLY A 67 -30.56 21.49 -27.08
C GLY A 67 -29.46 21.66 -28.13
N ASN A 68 -29.82 21.91 -29.38
CA ASN A 68 -28.94 22.02 -30.57
C ASN A 68 -27.83 23.10 -30.51
N GLY A 69 -27.76 23.92 -29.46
CA GLY A 69 -26.77 24.98 -29.30
C GLY A 69 -25.42 24.52 -28.73
N TRP A 70 -24.31 25.10 -29.20
CA TRP A 70 -22.98 24.97 -28.57
C TRP A 70 -22.86 25.76 -27.25
N CYS A 71 -23.56 26.89 -27.12
CA CYS A 71 -23.41 27.82 -26.00
C CYS A 71 -24.70 28.63 -25.77
N LEU A 72 -25.45 28.32 -24.70
CA LEU A 72 -26.71 29.00 -24.39
C LEU A 72 -26.53 30.51 -24.23
N GLY A 73 -25.42 30.97 -23.64
CA GLY A 73 -25.13 32.40 -23.50
C GLY A 73 -25.08 33.15 -24.84
N LEU A 74 -24.54 32.53 -25.91
CA LEU A 74 -24.47 33.17 -27.23
C LEU A 74 -25.85 33.23 -27.89
N GLU A 75 -26.72 32.26 -27.60
CA GLU A 75 -28.12 32.28 -28.07
C GLU A 75 -28.91 33.38 -27.36
N VAL A 76 -28.72 33.53 -26.06
CA VAL A 76 -29.31 34.63 -25.27
C VAL A 76 -28.83 35.98 -25.81
N GLU A 77 -27.53 36.17 -26.06
CA GLU A 77 -26.99 37.40 -26.68
C GLU A 77 -27.64 37.67 -28.04
N ARG A 78 -27.75 36.64 -28.90
CA ARG A 78 -28.36 36.77 -30.24
C ARG A 78 -29.82 37.19 -30.16
N VAL A 79 -30.60 36.55 -29.29
CA VAL A 79 -32.03 36.84 -29.10
C VAL A 79 -32.25 38.25 -28.55
N LEU A 80 -31.44 38.67 -27.57
CA LEU A 80 -31.50 40.01 -27.00
C LEU A 80 -31.09 41.09 -28.03
N LYS A 81 -30.03 40.85 -28.82
CA LYS A 81 -29.63 41.73 -29.93
C LYS A 81 -30.72 41.85 -31.00
N ALA A 82 -31.45 40.77 -31.29
CA ALA A 82 -32.56 40.80 -32.23
C ALA A 82 -33.78 41.58 -31.71
N LYS A 83 -33.94 41.69 -30.38
CA LYS A 83 -35.03 42.45 -29.74
C LYS A 83 -34.72 43.95 -29.55
N GLN A 84 -33.45 44.31 -29.33
CA GLN A 84 -33.04 45.69 -29.09
C GLN A 84 -32.65 46.38 -30.40
N CYS A 85 -33.33 47.47 -30.74
CA CYS A 85 -33.09 48.28 -31.93
C CYS A 85 -32.30 49.55 -31.58
N GLN A 86 -31.11 49.46 -30.95
CA GLN A 86 -30.08 50.53 -30.82
C GLN A 86 -28.83 50.12 -30.00
N SER A 87 -27.79 50.97 -30.01
CA SER A 87 -26.32 50.74 -29.94
C SER A 87 -25.71 49.89 -28.81
N GLU A 88 -24.63 49.17 -29.14
CA GLU A 88 -23.82 48.23 -28.33
C GLU A 88 -23.09 48.81 -27.08
N THR A 89 -23.37 50.03 -26.64
CA THR A 89 -22.50 50.77 -25.68
C THR A 89 -23.17 51.25 -24.39
N GLU A 90 -24.35 50.74 -24.02
CA GLU A 90 -24.91 51.00 -22.67
C GLU A 90 -24.35 49.99 -21.66
N CYS A 91 -23.51 50.47 -20.73
CA CYS A 91 -23.01 49.69 -19.59
C CYS A 91 -24.18 49.39 -18.65
N SER A 92 -24.27 48.16 -18.11
CA SER A 92 -25.34 47.81 -17.16
C SER A 92 -25.34 48.71 -15.93
N SER A 93 -26.50 48.86 -15.31
CA SER A 93 -26.65 49.57 -14.03
C SER A 93 -26.25 48.72 -12.81
N LEU A 94 -25.88 47.45 -13.00
CA LEU A 94 -25.55 46.53 -11.91
C LEU A 94 -24.05 46.51 -11.63
N THR A 95 -23.67 46.65 -10.36
CA THR A 95 -22.29 46.42 -9.92
C THR A 95 -22.00 44.92 -9.81
N ILE A 96 -20.73 44.54 -9.79
CA ILE A 96 -20.30 43.15 -9.60
C ILE A 96 -20.85 42.60 -8.27
N ALA A 97 -20.84 43.40 -7.20
CA ALA A 97 -21.38 43.01 -5.90
C ALA A 97 -22.88 42.73 -5.94
N GLN A 98 -23.66 43.53 -6.70
CA GLN A 98 -25.10 43.30 -6.87
C GLN A 98 -25.39 42.03 -7.68
N ILE A 99 -24.58 41.75 -8.70
CA ILE A 99 -24.66 40.49 -9.45
C ILE A 99 -24.38 39.31 -8.52
N ASP A 100 -23.34 39.42 -7.69
CA ASP A 100 -22.94 38.39 -6.72
C ASP A 100 -24.06 38.09 -5.71
N GLU A 101 -24.72 39.13 -5.19
CA GLU A 101 -25.87 39.00 -4.27
C GLU A 101 -27.09 38.33 -4.92
N LEU A 102 -27.42 38.68 -6.16
CA LEU A 102 -28.50 38.04 -6.91
C LEU A 102 -28.18 36.57 -7.24
N LEU A 103 -26.91 36.23 -7.48
CA LEU A 103 -26.47 34.86 -7.68
C LEU A 103 -26.49 34.05 -6.38
N ASP A 104 -26.14 34.65 -5.24
CA ASP A 104 -26.35 34.04 -3.92
C ASP A 104 -27.83 33.71 -3.70
N GLU A 105 -28.72 34.70 -3.90
CA GLU A 105 -30.16 34.52 -3.73
C GLU A 105 -30.69 33.43 -4.68
N LEU A 106 -30.27 33.44 -5.96
CA LEU A 106 -30.65 32.40 -6.93
C LEU A 106 -30.20 31.01 -6.47
N SER A 107 -28.99 30.90 -5.94
CA SER A 107 -28.46 29.63 -5.46
C SER A 107 -29.16 29.12 -4.20
N SER A 108 -29.74 30.02 -3.37
CA SER A 108 -30.51 29.63 -2.19
C SER A 108 -31.78 28.83 -2.53
N THR A 109 -32.24 28.89 -3.79
CA THR A 109 -33.37 28.08 -4.30
C THR A 109 -33.03 26.59 -4.46
N SER A 110 -31.76 26.19 -4.33
CA SER A 110 -31.32 24.79 -4.34
C SER A 110 -30.96 24.32 -2.94
N THR A 111 -31.49 23.15 -2.56
CA THR A 111 -31.16 22.47 -1.29
C THR A 111 -29.72 21.97 -1.20
N PHE A 112 -28.99 21.97 -2.32
CA PHE A 112 -27.58 21.55 -2.40
C PHE A 112 -26.59 22.70 -2.26
N THR A 113 -27.06 23.93 -2.08
CA THR A 113 -26.22 25.11 -1.84
C THR A 113 -25.64 25.09 -0.42
N HIS A 114 -24.48 25.71 -0.24
CA HIS A 114 -23.79 25.76 1.04
C HIS A 114 -24.64 26.45 2.14
N SER A 115 -24.53 25.95 3.36
CA SER A 115 -25.35 26.36 4.50
C SER A 115 -25.25 27.85 4.83
N THR A 116 -24.09 28.48 4.61
CA THR A 116 -23.89 29.92 4.82
C THR A 116 -24.83 30.78 3.97
N ILE A 117 -25.07 30.39 2.71
CA ILE A 117 -25.97 31.11 1.80
C ILE A 117 -27.43 30.79 2.16
N LEU A 118 -27.75 29.53 2.45
CA LEU A 118 -29.10 29.15 2.89
C LEU A 118 -29.53 29.88 4.17
N ASN A 119 -28.61 30.07 5.11
CA ASN A 119 -28.86 30.82 6.35
C ASN A 119 -29.02 32.33 6.10
N LYS A 120 -28.35 32.88 5.07
CA LYS A 120 -28.48 34.27 4.64
C LYS A 120 -29.84 34.55 3.98
N TYR A 121 -30.40 33.56 3.28
CA TYR A 121 -31.69 33.63 2.60
C TYR A 121 -32.66 32.53 3.08
N PRO A 122 -33.18 32.61 4.32
CA PRO A 122 -34.12 31.62 4.84
C PRO A 122 -35.44 31.58 4.06
N THR A 123 -35.80 32.70 3.43
CA THR A 123 -36.87 32.81 2.43
C THR A 123 -36.30 33.50 1.19
N HIS A 124 -36.76 33.08 0.01
CA HIS A 124 -36.26 33.58 -1.28
C HIS A 124 -37.41 33.80 -2.26
N ARG A 125 -37.19 34.67 -3.24
CA ARG A 125 -38.12 34.89 -4.36
C ARG A 125 -38.12 33.68 -5.31
N SER A 126 -39.12 33.61 -6.19
CA SER A 126 -39.14 32.56 -7.21
C SER A 126 -37.90 32.65 -8.13
N LYS A 127 -37.43 31.52 -8.66
CA LYS A 127 -36.31 31.49 -9.63
C LYS A 127 -36.55 32.46 -10.79
N PHE A 128 -37.81 32.56 -11.23
CA PHE A 128 -38.23 33.47 -12.30
C PHE A 128 -38.00 34.95 -11.90
N ASP A 129 -38.44 35.37 -10.71
CA ASP A 129 -38.33 36.78 -10.29
C ASP A 129 -36.88 37.21 -10.06
N ILE A 130 -36.05 36.31 -9.54
CA ILE A 130 -34.62 36.56 -9.34
C ILE A 130 -33.94 36.71 -10.70
N LEU A 131 -34.14 35.75 -11.61
CA LEU A 131 -33.57 35.81 -12.96
C LEU A 131 -34.10 37.02 -13.75
N LYS A 132 -35.36 37.41 -13.57
CA LYS A 132 -35.91 38.63 -14.15
C LYS A 132 -35.23 39.89 -13.63
N SER A 133 -34.94 39.94 -12.34
CA SER A 133 -34.20 41.04 -11.72
C SER A 133 -32.75 41.09 -12.21
N LEU A 134 -32.15 39.93 -12.46
CA LEU A 134 -30.79 39.79 -12.95
C LEU A 134 -30.65 40.13 -14.44
N TYR A 135 -31.52 39.62 -15.32
CA TYR A 135 -31.37 39.78 -16.77
C TYR A 135 -31.94 41.08 -17.34
N ARG A 136 -32.92 41.70 -16.67
CA ARG A 136 -33.54 42.95 -17.15
C ARG A 136 -32.55 44.14 -17.28
N PRO A 137 -31.62 44.39 -16.33
CA PRO A 137 -30.67 45.49 -16.43
C PRO A 137 -29.38 45.14 -17.18
N LEU A 138 -29.18 43.89 -17.61
CA LEU A 138 -27.97 43.46 -18.31
C LEU A 138 -28.05 43.77 -19.80
N SER A 139 -26.93 44.17 -20.38
CA SER A 139 -26.77 44.24 -21.83
C SER A 139 -26.82 42.84 -22.45
N PRO A 140 -27.05 42.72 -23.77
CA PRO A 140 -26.93 41.45 -24.48
C PRO A 140 -25.56 40.80 -24.31
N PHE A 141 -24.49 41.62 -24.23
CA PHE A 141 -23.13 41.14 -24.05
C PHE A 141 -22.89 40.57 -22.66
N GLU A 142 -23.36 41.21 -21.59
CA GLU A 142 -23.18 40.70 -20.22
C GLU A 142 -24.04 39.46 -19.96
N SER A 143 -25.25 39.45 -20.52
CA SER A 143 -26.22 38.35 -20.35
C SER A 143 -25.63 37.00 -20.75
N LYS A 144 -24.76 36.95 -21.77
CA LYS A 144 -24.11 35.70 -22.19
C LYS A 144 -23.17 35.13 -21.12
N PHE A 145 -22.41 35.99 -20.45
CA PHE A 145 -21.47 35.59 -19.40
C PHE A 145 -22.24 35.15 -18.17
N ILE A 146 -23.25 35.92 -17.75
CA ILE A 146 -24.11 35.56 -16.62
C ILE A 146 -24.83 34.22 -16.86
N THR A 147 -25.32 33.97 -18.08
CA THR A 147 -25.91 32.67 -18.45
C THR A 147 -24.92 31.53 -18.20
N GLN A 148 -23.67 31.71 -18.63
CA GLN A 148 -22.65 30.67 -18.51
C GLN A 148 -22.07 30.53 -17.10
N ILE A 149 -22.07 31.61 -16.31
CA ILE A 149 -21.74 31.57 -14.88
C ILE A 149 -22.78 30.76 -14.10
N ILE A 150 -24.08 30.93 -14.40
CA ILE A 150 -25.14 30.12 -13.80
C ILE A 150 -25.00 28.64 -14.20
N LEU A 151 -24.63 28.36 -15.45
CA LEU A 151 -24.32 27.00 -15.91
C LEU A 151 -22.98 26.46 -15.41
N LYS A 152 -22.20 27.29 -14.69
CA LYS A 152 -20.85 26.98 -14.19
C LYS A 152 -19.89 26.49 -15.28
N ASP A 153 -19.99 27.10 -16.47
CA ASP A 153 -19.12 26.79 -17.59
C ASP A 153 -18.90 27.99 -18.51
N LEU A 154 -17.80 28.73 -18.28
CA LEU A 154 -17.39 29.84 -19.13
C LEU A 154 -16.57 29.40 -20.36
N HIS A 155 -16.16 28.14 -20.45
CA HIS A 155 -15.26 27.66 -21.50
C HIS A 155 -15.72 27.98 -22.94
N PRO A 156 -17.01 27.85 -23.30
CA PRO A 156 -17.48 28.14 -24.66
C PRO A 156 -17.31 29.61 -25.07
N LEU A 157 -17.24 30.53 -24.10
CA LEU A 157 -17.05 31.96 -24.33
C LEU A 157 -15.58 32.37 -24.32
N LEU A 158 -14.78 31.81 -23.40
CA LEU A 158 -13.36 32.14 -23.26
C LEU A 158 -12.48 31.44 -24.31
N TYR A 159 -12.91 30.26 -24.79
CA TYR A 159 -12.21 29.45 -25.77
C TYR A 159 -13.15 29.04 -26.92
N PRO A 160 -13.69 30.02 -27.66
CA PRO A 160 -14.64 29.72 -28.73
C PRO A 160 -13.99 28.88 -29.82
N SER A 161 -14.78 27.98 -30.42
CA SER A 161 -14.40 27.25 -31.62
C SER A 161 -14.21 28.20 -32.80
N LEU A 162 -13.39 27.78 -33.78
CA LEU A 162 -13.18 28.51 -35.03
C LEU A 162 -14.42 28.33 -35.91
N ASN A 163 -15.54 28.99 -35.54
CA ASN A 163 -16.88 28.78 -36.09
C ASN A 163 -17.02 28.92 -37.63
N ASP A 164 -16.02 29.50 -38.31
CA ASP A 164 -16.02 29.72 -39.76
C ASP A 164 -15.21 28.67 -40.54
N ILE A 165 -14.76 27.59 -39.88
CA ILE A 165 -13.85 26.63 -40.48
C ILE A 165 -14.43 25.22 -40.35
N GLY A 166 -14.43 24.44 -41.45
CA GLY A 166 -15.01 23.09 -41.47
C GLY A 166 -14.45 22.16 -40.38
N TYR A 167 -15.28 21.20 -39.94
CA TYR A 167 -15.03 20.33 -38.78
C TYR A 167 -13.65 19.62 -38.78
N SER A 168 -13.12 19.25 -39.95
CA SER A 168 -11.78 18.65 -40.07
C SER A 168 -10.67 19.59 -39.61
N LYS A 169 -10.79 20.90 -39.90
CA LYS A 169 -9.81 21.89 -39.42
C LYS A 169 -9.97 22.19 -37.93
N GLU A 170 -11.19 22.14 -37.38
CA GLU A 170 -11.37 22.23 -35.93
C GLU A 170 -10.60 21.12 -35.19
N LEU A 171 -10.55 19.90 -35.76
CA LEU A 171 -9.79 18.78 -35.20
C LEU A 171 -8.28 18.90 -35.47
N MET A 172 -7.87 19.25 -36.70
CA MET A 172 -6.48 19.17 -37.14
C MET A 172 -5.65 20.44 -36.89
N GLU A 173 -6.26 21.63 -36.96
CA GLU A 173 -5.60 22.94 -36.85
C GLU A 173 -5.84 23.62 -35.49
N TYR A 174 -6.31 22.87 -34.48
CA TYR A 174 -6.72 23.35 -33.15
C TYR A 174 -5.67 24.18 -32.37
N ASN A 175 -4.39 24.04 -32.71
CA ASN A 175 -3.27 24.71 -32.04
C ASN A 175 -2.75 25.96 -32.75
N THR A 176 -3.22 26.27 -33.97
CA THR A 176 -2.65 27.34 -34.81
C THR A 176 -2.85 28.76 -34.25
N LYS A 177 -3.75 28.93 -33.27
CA LYS A 177 -3.95 30.17 -32.49
C LYS A 177 -3.98 29.93 -30.96
N SER A 178 -3.34 28.87 -30.48
CA SER A 178 -3.50 28.33 -29.11
C SER A 178 -3.37 29.39 -27.99
N VAL A 179 -4.50 29.80 -27.43
CA VAL A 179 -4.57 30.42 -26.10
C VAL A 179 -4.61 29.27 -25.09
N ARG A 180 -3.58 29.20 -24.25
CA ARG A 180 -3.54 28.28 -23.10
C ARG A 180 -4.76 28.53 -22.23
N MET A 181 -5.49 27.47 -21.88
CA MET A 181 -6.63 27.57 -20.96
C MET A 181 -6.13 28.15 -19.64
N LEU A 182 -6.71 29.28 -19.25
CA LEU A 182 -6.47 29.99 -18.00
C LEU A 182 -6.89 29.09 -16.83
N ARG A 183 -5.97 28.88 -15.89
CA ARG A 183 -6.24 28.18 -14.64
C ARG A 183 -6.34 29.17 -13.49
N VAL A 184 -6.98 28.76 -12.39
CA VAL A 184 -7.01 29.55 -11.14
C VAL A 184 -5.59 29.93 -10.70
N GLU A 185 -4.63 29.01 -10.81
CA GLU A 185 -3.24 29.27 -10.44
C GLU A 185 -2.56 30.28 -11.37
N ASP A 186 -2.99 30.39 -12.63
CA ASP A 186 -2.46 31.39 -13.56
C ASP A 186 -2.96 32.80 -13.15
N VAL A 187 -4.24 32.93 -12.76
CA VAL A 187 -4.79 34.19 -12.24
C VAL A 187 -4.16 34.58 -10.92
N MET A 188 -4.02 33.64 -9.98
CA MET A 188 -3.36 33.89 -8.69
C MET A 188 -1.91 34.36 -8.86
N ARG A 189 -1.18 33.86 -9.87
CA ARG A 189 0.19 34.29 -10.15
C ARG A 189 0.27 35.71 -10.71
N VAL A 190 -0.72 36.10 -11.52
CA VAL A 190 -0.82 37.47 -12.04
C VAL A 190 -1.23 38.43 -10.93
N TRP A 191 -2.16 38.01 -10.08
CA TRP A 191 -2.65 38.80 -8.94
C TRP A 191 -1.56 38.97 -7.87
N ASP A 192 -0.85 37.90 -7.55
CA ASP A 192 0.20 37.87 -6.56
C ASP A 192 1.51 37.35 -7.16
N SER A 193 2.38 38.29 -7.53
CA SER A 193 3.71 38.00 -8.06
C SER A 193 4.63 37.27 -7.06
N THR A 194 4.33 37.32 -5.76
CA THR A 194 5.11 36.63 -4.72
C THR A 194 4.78 35.14 -4.64
N GLY A 195 3.66 34.71 -5.23
CA GLY A 195 3.20 33.32 -5.24
C GLY A 195 2.62 32.83 -3.89
N TRP A 196 2.38 33.71 -2.92
CA TRP A 196 1.77 33.40 -1.64
C TRP A 196 0.31 32.94 -1.78
N MET A 197 -0.52 33.58 -2.62
CA MET A 197 -1.90 33.14 -2.89
C MET A 197 -1.95 31.68 -3.34
N GLY A 198 -1.01 31.29 -4.22
CA GLY A 198 -0.86 29.90 -4.66
C GLY A 198 -0.50 28.94 -3.53
N ARG A 199 0.28 29.38 -2.53
CA ARG A 199 0.59 28.57 -1.34
C ARG A 199 -0.65 28.38 -0.46
N VAL A 200 -1.43 29.44 -0.21
CA VAL A 200 -2.68 29.36 0.58
C VAL A 200 -3.73 28.51 -0.11
N TRP A 201 -3.87 28.64 -1.44
CA TRP A 201 -4.79 27.82 -2.24
C TRP A 201 -4.54 26.32 -2.08
N ARG A 202 -3.27 25.89 -1.98
CA ARG A 202 -2.92 24.48 -1.73
C ARG A 202 -3.38 23.97 -0.36
N VAL A 203 -3.51 24.86 0.62
CA VAL A 203 -3.86 24.53 2.00
C VAL A 203 -5.38 24.60 2.21
N ARG A 204 -6.08 25.57 1.61
CA ARG A 204 -7.48 25.89 1.92
C ARG A 204 -8.49 25.62 0.82
N GLY A 205 -8.06 25.40 -0.43
CA GLY A 205 -8.91 24.94 -1.55
C GLY A 205 -10.08 25.85 -1.98
N GLU A 206 -10.34 26.96 -1.31
CA GLU A 206 -11.43 27.91 -1.57
C GLU A 206 -10.89 29.30 -1.93
N MET A 207 -11.41 29.89 -3.01
CA MET A 207 -10.83 31.10 -3.59
C MET A 207 -11.12 32.34 -2.73
N GLU A 208 -12.31 32.41 -2.15
CA GLU A 208 -12.71 33.48 -1.22
C GLU A 208 -11.79 33.56 -0.01
N ASP A 209 -11.49 32.40 0.62
CA ASP A 209 -10.55 32.35 1.74
C ASP A 209 -9.15 32.83 1.34
N VAL A 210 -8.69 32.49 0.13
CA VAL A 210 -7.37 32.96 -0.37
C VAL A 210 -7.37 34.47 -0.60
N VAL A 211 -8.39 35.02 -1.26
CA VAL A 211 -8.48 36.45 -1.57
C VAL A 211 -8.66 37.27 -0.30
N LYS A 212 -9.56 36.85 0.60
CA LYS A 212 -9.79 37.52 1.87
C LYS A 212 -8.51 37.65 2.69
N GLU A 213 -7.80 36.54 2.86
CA GLU A 213 -6.56 36.53 3.64
C GLU A 213 -5.44 37.32 2.96
N PHE A 214 -5.38 37.33 1.61
CA PHE A 214 -4.42 38.15 0.88
C PHE A 214 -4.63 39.65 1.13
N GLU A 215 -5.88 40.09 1.10
CA GLU A 215 -6.23 41.49 1.35
C GLU A 215 -6.04 41.88 2.82
N GLU A 216 -6.39 40.99 3.77
CA GLU A 216 -6.21 41.23 5.21
C GLU A 216 -4.73 41.20 5.64
N CYS A 217 -3.91 40.31 5.08
CA CYS A 217 -2.50 40.19 5.45
C CYS A 217 -1.61 41.30 4.85
N GLY A 218 -2.00 41.88 3.72
CA GLY A 218 -1.17 42.84 3.00
C GLY A 218 0.23 42.27 2.68
N GLU A 219 1.28 43.08 2.88
CA GLU A 219 2.69 42.68 2.67
C GLU A 219 3.39 42.13 3.95
N ASP A 220 2.67 41.95 5.07
CA ASP A 220 3.27 41.48 6.33
C ASP A 220 3.61 39.98 6.25
N GLU A 221 4.90 39.66 6.11
CA GLU A 221 5.40 38.27 6.04
C GLU A 221 5.09 37.44 7.28
N LYS A 222 5.10 38.03 8.49
CA LYS A 222 4.83 37.28 9.73
C LYS A 222 3.36 36.91 9.84
N LEU A 223 2.48 37.81 9.41
CA LEU A 223 1.04 37.53 9.37
C LEU A 223 0.74 36.47 8.29
N ARG A 224 1.36 36.60 7.12
CA ARG A 224 1.28 35.63 6.02
C ARG A 224 1.71 34.22 6.40
N GLU A 225 2.74 34.05 7.24
CA GLU A 225 3.16 32.74 7.75
C GLU A 225 2.18 32.16 8.77
N ARG A 226 1.63 32.99 9.67
CA ARG A 226 0.63 32.54 10.67
C ARG A 226 -0.65 32.03 10.02
N VAL A 227 -1.05 32.65 8.91
CA VAL A 227 -2.28 32.38 8.18
C VAL A 227 -2.17 31.16 7.26
N LEU A 228 -0.94 30.70 6.95
CA LEU A 228 -0.67 29.52 6.12
C LEU A 228 -0.95 28.21 6.89
N LYS A 229 -2.19 28.03 7.32
CA LYS A 229 -2.71 26.85 8.02
C LYS A 229 -4.08 26.45 7.47
N PRO A 230 -4.45 25.16 7.57
CA PRO A 230 -5.80 24.70 7.27
C PRO A 230 -6.84 25.43 8.11
N LYS A 231 -8.00 25.66 7.52
CA LYS A 231 -9.16 26.20 8.22
C LYS A 231 -10.15 25.06 8.42
N LEU A 232 -10.48 24.76 9.68
CA LEU A 232 -11.48 23.75 9.99
C LEU A 232 -12.84 24.19 9.46
N GLY A 233 -13.59 23.25 8.87
CA GLY A 233 -14.86 23.54 8.21
C GLY A 233 -14.73 23.98 6.74
N SER A 234 -13.52 24.11 6.20
CA SER A 234 -13.25 24.35 4.77
C SER A 234 -12.41 23.21 4.20
N MET A 235 -12.62 22.85 2.93
CA MET A 235 -11.94 21.70 2.32
C MET A 235 -10.45 21.99 2.08
N ILE A 236 -9.56 21.10 2.52
CA ILE A 236 -8.15 21.14 2.12
C ILE A 236 -8.02 20.68 0.65
N LYS A 237 -7.31 21.46 -0.19
CA LYS A 237 -7.19 21.16 -1.63
C LYS A 237 -6.56 19.79 -1.85
N LEU A 238 -7.26 18.94 -2.59
CA LEU A 238 -6.79 17.59 -2.88
C LEU A 238 -5.60 17.58 -3.86
N PRO A 239 -4.62 16.68 -3.66
CA PRO A 239 -3.51 16.49 -4.58
C PRO A 239 -3.97 15.96 -5.93
N LYS A 240 -3.52 16.60 -7.01
CA LYS A 240 -3.71 16.10 -8.38
C LYS A 240 -2.67 15.01 -8.66
N SER A 241 -3.14 13.79 -8.89
CA SER A 241 -2.25 12.66 -9.20
C SER A 241 -1.94 12.56 -10.68
N VAL A 242 -0.73 12.14 -11.02
CA VAL A 242 -0.28 11.87 -12.38
C VAL A 242 -0.53 10.39 -12.73
N LYS A 243 -0.72 10.07 -14.02
CA LYS A 243 -0.90 8.69 -14.48
C LYS A 243 0.45 8.06 -14.86
N GLY A 244 0.80 6.95 -14.23
CA GLY A 244 1.94 6.13 -14.62
C GLY A 244 1.60 5.28 -15.85
N ARG A 245 2.31 5.48 -16.97
CA ARG A 245 2.09 4.73 -18.22
C ARG A 245 2.73 3.34 -18.23
N ASN A 246 3.73 3.14 -17.37
CA ASN A 246 4.38 1.87 -17.07
C ASN A 246 5.16 2.04 -15.75
N CYS A 247 5.78 0.98 -15.23
CA CYS A 247 6.45 1.04 -13.93
C CYS A 247 7.66 2.00 -13.97
N TYR A 248 8.42 1.98 -15.07
CA TYR A 248 9.57 2.89 -15.25
C TYR A 248 9.16 4.37 -15.30
N HIS A 249 8.13 4.71 -16.08
CA HIS A 249 7.58 6.05 -16.19
C HIS A 249 7.02 6.52 -14.84
N ALA A 250 6.34 5.64 -14.11
CA ALA A 250 5.82 5.96 -12.79
C ALA A 250 6.94 6.34 -11.80
N LEU A 251 8.05 5.60 -11.81
CA LEU A 251 9.21 5.87 -10.95
C LEU A 251 10.06 7.06 -11.42
N SER A 252 9.94 7.46 -12.70
CA SER A 252 10.71 8.57 -13.25
C SER A 252 10.42 9.92 -12.57
N TYR A 253 9.26 10.05 -11.93
CA TYR A 253 8.88 11.23 -11.13
C TYR A 253 9.63 11.33 -9.79
N PHE A 254 10.22 10.23 -9.32
CA PHE A 254 10.82 10.10 -7.99
C PHE A 254 12.33 9.85 -8.03
N LYS A 255 13.03 10.18 -9.13
CA LYS A 255 14.47 9.92 -9.31
C LYS A 255 15.39 10.49 -8.23
N LYS A 256 14.93 11.53 -7.52
CA LYS A 256 15.68 12.18 -6.43
C LYS A 256 15.38 11.59 -5.05
N SER A 257 14.32 10.80 -4.94
CA SER A 257 13.87 10.16 -3.72
C SER A 257 14.69 8.91 -3.44
N THR A 258 14.88 8.58 -2.17
CA THR A 258 15.52 7.33 -1.76
C THR A 258 14.51 6.18 -1.70
N MET A 259 13.28 6.50 -1.26
CA MET A 259 12.20 5.56 -1.04
C MET A 259 10.88 6.09 -1.60
N VAL A 260 10.13 5.21 -2.23
CA VAL A 260 8.77 5.45 -2.71
C VAL A 260 7.86 4.41 -2.09
N TRP A 261 6.70 4.81 -1.63
CA TRP A 261 5.67 3.92 -1.08
C TRP A 261 4.58 3.72 -2.12
N GLY A 262 4.31 2.47 -2.47
CA GLY A 262 3.12 2.10 -3.24
C GLY A 262 1.98 1.76 -2.30
N GLU A 263 0.95 2.60 -2.25
CA GLU A 263 -0.29 2.28 -1.52
C GLU A 263 -1.29 1.58 -2.43
N THR A 264 -2.05 0.64 -1.88
CA THR A 264 -3.16 0.00 -2.59
C THR A 264 -4.17 1.05 -3.04
N LYS A 265 -4.52 1.04 -4.33
CA LYS A 265 -5.60 1.86 -4.84
C LYS A 265 -6.92 1.11 -4.66
N TYR A 266 -7.72 1.53 -3.69
CA TYR A 266 -9.07 1.01 -3.50
C TYR A 266 -10.06 1.65 -4.49
N ASP A 267 -11.09 0.88 -4.85
CA ASP A 267 -12.17 1.30 -5.74
C ASP A 267 -13.35 1.79 -4.91
N GLY A 268 -13.27 3.04 -4.45
CA GLY A 268 -14.28 3.65 -3.60
C GLY A 268 -14.50 5.13 -3.89
N GLU A 269 -15.14 5.81 -2.94
CA GLU A 269 -15.32 7.25 -2.95
C GLU A 269 -14.40 7.91 -1.92
N ARG A 270 -13.46 8.74 -2.39
CA ARG A 270 -12.62 9.56 -1.51
C ARG A 270 -13.47 10.49 -0.64
N ALA A 271 -13.21 10.44 0.66
CA ALA A 271 -13.83 11.24 1.70
C ALA A 271 -12.74 11.96 2.51
N GLN A 272 -12.78 13.30 2.50
CA GLN A 272 -11.99 14.12 3.42
C GLN A 272 -12.86 14.42 4.64
N ILE A 273 -12.41 13.99 5.81
CA ILE A 273 -13.19 13.92 7.04
C ILE A 273 -12.62 14.92 8.04
N HIS A 274 -13.40 15.92 8.42
CA HIS A 274 -13.06 16.86 9.49
C HIS A 274 -13.85 16.48 10.73
N VAL A 275 -13.16 16.31 11.86
CA VAL A 275 -13.78 16.02 13.15
C VAL A 275 -13.39 17.13 14.12
N GLU A 276 -14.40 17.86 14.55
CA GLU A 276 -14.28 18.94 15.54
C GLU A 276 -14.72 18.40 16.91
N ILE A 277 -13.88 18.54 17.93
CA ILE A 277 -14.15 18.05 19.29
C ILE A 277 -14.60 19.23 20.15
N LEU A 278 -15.80 19.16 20.71
CA LEU A 278 -16.39 20.22 21.52
C LEU A 278 -15.97 20.07 23.00
N GLU A 279 -15.53 21.18 23.61
CA GLU A 279 -14.86 21.21 24.93
C GLU A 279 -15.76 20.81 26.11
N ASP A 280 -17.09 20.91 25.99
CA ASP A 280 -18.01 20.84 27.13
C ASP A 280 -18.53 19.43 27.47
N ASP A 281 -18.45 18.45 26.55
CA ASP A 281 -18.98 17.09 26.75
C ASP A 281 -18.25 15.97 25.97
N GLY A 282 -17.21 16.31 25.20
CA GLY A 282 -16.50 15.36 24.34
C GLY A 282 -17.32 14.86 23.15
N THR A 283 -18.41 15.58 22.80
CA THR A 283 -19.11 15.34 21.54
C THR A 283 -18.28 15.79 20.34
N SER A 284 -18.56 15.17 19.19
CA SER A 284 -17.82 15.41 17.95
C SER A 284 -18.76 15.84 16.83
N ASN A 285 -18.40 16.94 16.18
CA ASN A 285 -19.03 17.41 14.96
C ASN A 285 -18.21 16.91 13.76
N ILE A 286 -18.83 16.12 12.89
CA ILE A 286 -18.17 15.49 11.74
C ILE A 286 -18.67 16.16 10.47
N ARG A 287 -17.75 16.63 9.63
CA ARG A 287 -18.05 17.12 8.28
C ARG A 287 -17.24 16.35 7.24
N ILE A 288 -17.84 16.03 6.10
CA ILE A 288 -17.23 15.17 5.08
C ILE A 288 -17.33 15.82 3.70
N TRP A 289 -16.19 16.03 3.04
CA TRP A 289 -16.13 16.51 1.66
C TRP A 289 -15.85 15.37 0.69
N SER A 290 -16.56 15.41 -0.43
CA SER A 290 -16.33 14.53 -1.57
C SER A 290 -15.17 15.05 -2.44
N LYS A 291 -14.68 14.21 -3.36
CA LYS A 291 -13.65 14.57 -4.34
C LYS A 291 -13.92 15.86 -5.12
N SER A 292 -15.19 16.21 -5.35
CA SER A 292 -15.57 17.40 -6.13
C SER A 292 -15.60 18.70 -5.30
N GLY A 293 -15.20 18.66 -4.03
CA GLY A 293 -15.29 19.80 -3.12
C GLY A 293 -16.68 20.07 -2.55
N ARG A 294 -17.66 19.21 -2.85
CA ARG A 294 -18.99 19.29 -2.24
C ARG A 294 -18.95 18.73 -0.82
N GLU A 295 -19.44 19.51 0.14
CA GLU A 295 -19.78 19.01 1.47
C GLU A 295 -20.94 18.00 1.36
N SER A 296 -20.75 16.85 1.97
CA SER A 296 -21.56 15.66 1.77
C SER A 296 -21.76 14.88 3.07
N THR A 297 -21.67 15.61 4.17
CA THR A 297 -21.78 15.15 5.56
C THR A 297 -23.05 14.33 5.79
N TRP A 298 -24.19 14.83 5.32
CA TRP A 298 -25.50 14.21 5.51
C TRP A 298 -25.77 13.04 4.56
N ASP A 299 -25.15 13.06 3.37
CA ASP A 299 -25.19 11.93 2.44
C ASP A 299 -24.48 10.71 3.06
N ARG A 300 -23.42 10.95 3.85
CA ARG A 300 -22.52 9.92 4.40
C ARG A 300 -22.74 9.64 5.89
N LEU A 301 -23.97 9.84 6.38
CA LEU A 301 -24.26 9.67 7.81
C LEU A 301 -23.92 8.25 8.32
N GLY A 302 -24.07 7.23 7.47
CA GLY A 302 -23.76 5.83 7.81
C GLY A 302 -22.32 5.56 8.25
N VAL A 303 -21.34 6.41 7.89
CA VAL A 303 -19.93 6.24 8.32
C VAL A 303 -19.56 7.05 9.56
N HIS A 304 -20.45 7.89 10.09
CA HIS A 304 -20.15 8.72 11.27
C HIS A 304 -19.84 7.87 12.51
N GLU A 305 -20.56 6.76 12.70
CA GLU A 305 -20.27 5.84 13.81
C GLU A 305 -18.89 5.19 13.64
N ILE A 306 -18.54 4.79 12.42
CA ILE A 306 -17.24 4.19 12.09
C ILE A 306 -16.11 5.16 12.41
N ILE A 307 -16.26 6.44 12.06
CA ILE A 307 -15.27 7.49 12.36
C ILE A 307 -15.08 7.64 13.87
N ARG A 308 -16.17 7.73 14.63
CA ARG A 308 -16.09 7.85 16.10
C ARG A 308 -15.43 6.63 16.74
N ASP A 309 -15.81 5.43 16.32
CA ASP A 309 -15.23 4.20 16.84
C ASP A 309 -13.74 4.05 16.48
N ALA A 310 -13.34 4.48 15.28
CA ALA A 310 -11.95 4.48 14.82
C ALA A 310 -11.07 5.46 15.61
N LEU A 311 -11.62 6.60 16.04
CA LEU A 311 -10.92 7.60 16.86
C LEU A 311 -11.07 7.38 18.38
N GLY A 312 -11.93 6.44 18.79
CA GLY A 312 -12.22 6.18 20.19
C GLY A 312 -13.03 7.29 20.88
N LEU A 313 -13.92 7.96 20.14
CA LEU A 313 -14.79 9.03 20.62
C LEU A 313 -16.13 8.48 21.14
N ASN A 314 -16.73 9.16 22.12
CA ASN A 314 -18.02 8.74 22.71
C ASN A 314 -19.18 8.89 21.71
N LYS A 315 -20.17 7.99 21.80
CA LYS A 315 -21.40 8.09 21.00
C LYS A 315 -22.20 9.32 21.44
N SER A 316 -22.56 10.18 20.49
CA SER A 316 -23.39 11.35 20.74
C SER A 316 -24.75 10.93 21.30
N GLY A 317 -25.01 11.27 22.57
CA GLY A 317 -26.34 11.41 23.18
C GLY A 317 -27.33 10.24 23.05
N LYS A 318 -27.36 9.37 24.09
CA LYS A 318 -28.49 8.62 24.68
C LYS A 318 -28.09 7.19 25.08
N SER A 319 -27.25 7.06 26.10
CA SER A 319 -27.39 5.96 27.07
C SER A 319 -26.55 6.25 28.32
N ARG A 320 -27.21 6.79 29.36
CA ARG A 320 -26.77 6.53 30.73
C ARG A 320 -27.26 5.13 31.06
N VAL A 321 -26.39 4.12 30.95
CA VAL A 321 -26.41 2.85 31.72
C VAL A 321 -25.28 1.96 31.22
N SER A 322 -24.62 1.30 32.19
CA SER A 322 -23.57 0.29 32.08
C SER A 322 -22.12 0.79 32.11
N SER A 323 -21.63 0.83 33.34
CA SER A 323 -20.26 0.94 33.83
C SER A 323 -19.25 -0.05 33.19
N ASN A 324 -17.98 0.39 33.16
CA ASN A 324 -16.73 -0.38 32.94
C ASN A 324 -16.14 -0.52 31.53
N ARG A 325 -16.01 0.58 30.77
CA ARG A 325 -14.88 0.71 29.82
C ARG A 325 -14.32 2.13 29.84
N VAL A 326 -13.15 2.30 30.46
CA VAL A 326 -12.32 3.49 30.30
C VAL A 326 -11.67 3.39 28.91
N THR A 327 -12.27 4.02 27.89
CA THR A 327 -11.60 4.26 26.60
C THR A 327 -11.02 5.67 26.65
N THR A 328 -9.70 5.77 26.76
CA THR A 328 -8.98 7.03 26.59
C THR A 328 -9.15 7.50 25.14
N ALA A 329 -9.77 8.67 24.94
CA ALA A 329 -9.87 9.31 23.63
C ALA A 329 -8.45 9.50 23.06
N ARG A 330 -8.22 9.07 21.81
CA ARG A 330 -6.91 9.16 21.16
C ARG A 330 -6.60 10.55 20.59
N VAL A 331 -7.63 11.37 20.44
CA VAL A 331 -7.56 12.75 19.96
C VAL A 331 -7.98 13.68 21.09
N LYS A 332 -7.28 14.80 21.26
CA LYS A 332 -7.58 15.82 22.26
C LYS A 332 -8.35 17.00 21.68
N ARG A 333 -8.10 17.35 20.42
CA ARG A 333 -8.76 18.47 19.71
C ARG A 333 -9.17 18.08 18.28
N ASN A 334 -9.13 19.01 17.33
CA ASN A 334 -9.67 18.77 16.00
C ASN A 334 -8.72 17.96 15.13
N VAL A 335 -9.27 17.13 14.24
CA VAL A 335 -8.50 16.26 13.33
C VAL A 335 -9.09 16.29 11.93
N VAL A 336 -8.22 16.23 10.91
CA VAL A 336 -8.60 16.12 9.50
C VAL A 336 -7.93 14.90 8.89
N LEU A 337 -8.73 14.03 8.27
CA LEU A 337 -8.31 12.73 7.74
C LEU A 337 -8.71 12.58 6.27
N ASP A 338 -7.95 11.78 5.55
CA ASP A 338 -8.26 11.35 4.20
C ASP A 338 -8.51 9.84 4.20
N ALA A 339 -9.66 9.43 3.68
CA ALA A 339 -10.05 8.03 3.58
C ALA A 339 -10.74 7.72 2.25
N GLU A 340 -10.68 6.46 1.84
CA GLU A 340 -11.51 5.90 0.78
C GLU A 340 -12.71 5.19 1.42
N MET A 341 -13.93 5.59 1.05
CA MET A 341 -15.15 4.93 1.48
C MET A 341 -15.49 3.83 0.48
N VAL A 342 -15.62 2.60 0.95
CA VAL A 342 -15.84 1.40 0.12
C VAL A 342 -17.09 0.64 0.56
N ALA A 343 -17.69 -0.11 -0.36
CA ALA A 343 -18.67 -1.13 -0.01
C ALA A 343 -17.92 -2.37 0.47
N TRP A 344 -18.36 -2.97 1.58
CA TRP A 344 -17.75 -4.17 2.14
C TRP A 344 -18.77 -5.31 2.19
N TYR A 345 -18.36 -6.51 1.81
CA TYR A 345 -19.18 -7.71 1.87
C TYR A 345 -18.37 -8.91 2.36
N LYS A 346 -18.84 -9.53 3.44
CA LYS A 346 -18.15 -10.64 4.13
C LYS A 346 -16.71 -10.24 4.51
N ASP A 347 -15.72 -10.65 3.72
CA ASP A 347 -14.28 -10.49 4.00
C ASP A 347 -13.51 -9.71 2.91
N HIS A 348 -14.18 -9.03 1.97
CA HIS A 348 -13.52 -8.25 0.91
C HIS A 348 -14.26 -6.95 0.56
N VAL A 349 -13.56 -6.07 -0.16
CA VAL A 349 -14.14 -4.87 -0.78
C VAL A 349 -15.03 -5.29 -1.95
N ASP A 350 -16.29 -4.86 -1.91
CA ASP A 350 -17.30 -5.12 -2.93
C ASP A 350 -17.25 -4.05 -4.06
N GLU A 351 -18.03 -4.25 -5.12
CA GLU A 351 -18.02 -3.41 -6.32
C GLU A 351 -18.45 -1.95 -6.05
N PHE A 352 -17.79 -1.00 -6.71
CA PHE A 352 -18.00 0.44 -6.53
C PHE A 352 -19.48 0.87 -6.65
N TRP A 353 -20.22 0.33 -7.61
CA TRP A 353 -21.62 0.71 -7.86
C TRP A 353 -22.56 0.39 -6.69
N ARG A 354 -22.17 -0.52 -5.77
CA ARG A 354 -22.94 -0.83 -4.55
C ARG A 354 -22.94 0.30 -3.52
N ILE A 355 -21.94 1.19 -3.56
CA ILE A 355 -21.81 2.32 -2.64
C ILE A 355 -23.03 3.23 -2.74
N ARG A 356 -23.49 3.53 -3.96
CA ARG A 356 -24.62 4.44 -4.19
C ARG A 356 -25.89 3.96 -3.48
N GLY A 357 -26.22 2.67 -3.61
CA GLY A 357 -27.38 2.07 -2.94
C GLY A 357 -27.27 2.11 -1.40
N LEU A 358 -26.08 1.87 -0.84
CA LEU A 358 -25.84 1.93 0.61
C LEU A 358 -25.91 3.37 1.16
N VAL A 359 -25.40 4.33 0.39
CA VAL A 359 -25.47 5.76 0.72
C VAL A 359 -26.92 6.23 0.71
N GLU A 360 -27.70 5.91 -0.34
CA GLU A 360 -29.12 6.29 -0.44
C GLU A 360 -29.98 5.72 0.71
N GLN A 361 -29.62 4.54 1.23
CA GLN A 361 -30.27 3.92 2.39
C GLN A 361 -29.92 4.57 3.74
N THR A 362 -28.70 5.10 3.88
CA THR A 362 -28.18 5.61 5.16
C THR A 362 -28.16 7.14 5.25
N ALA A 363 -28.36 7.84 4.12
CA ALA A 363 -28.36 9.29 4.04
C ALA A 363 -29.54 9.94 4.80
N SER A 364 -29.30 11.16 5.28
CA SER A 364 -30.35 12.09 5.71
C SER A 364 -30.42 13.26 4.72
N GLY A 365 -31.61 13.65 4.27
CA GLY A 365 -31.80 14.76 3.33
C GLY A 365 -32.20 14.34 1.90
N PRO A 366 -31.93 15.17 0.87
CA PRO A 366 -32.52 15.02 -0.48
C PRO A 366 -32.17 13.71 -1.22
N ARG A 367 -31.05 13.07 -0.87
CA ARG A 367 -30.65 11.77 -1.45
C ARG A 367 -31.29 10.56 -0.77
N ARG A 368 -32.04 10.75 0.31
CA ARG A 368 -32.73 9.66 1.01
C ARG A 368 -33.92 9.23 0.16
N ARG A 369 -33.92 7.99 -0.32
CA ARG A 369 -35.09 7.42 -1.01
C ARG A 369 -36.16 7.03 0.00
N THR A 370 -37.33 7.65 -0.08
CA THR A 370 -38.55 7.13 0.58
C THR A 370 -38.95 5.83 -0.13
N LYS A 371 -39.25 4.75 0.59
CA LYS A 371 -39.67 3.46 0.02
C LYS A 371 -40.88 3.65 -0.93
N ARG A 372 -40.66 3.82 -2.25
CA ARG A 372 -41.67 3.51 -3.27
C ARG A 372 -41.72 1.97 -3.40
N GLN A 373 -42.93 1.41 -3.45
CA GLN A 373 -43.18 -0.03 -3.58
C GLN A 373 -42.39 -0.62 -4.75
N ARG A 374 -41.70 -1.74 -4.49
CA ARG A 374 -41.07 -2.56 -5.53
C ARG A 374 -42.20 -3.06 -6.46
N ASN A 375 -42.12 -2.76 -7.75
CA ASN A 375 -42.88 -3.51 -8.75
C ASN A 375 -42.19 -4.88 -8.93
N ASP A 376 -42.96 -5.95 -8.75
CA ASP A 376 -42.56 -7.37 -8.65
C ASP A 376 -42.04 -8.01 -9.97
N PHE A 377 -41.28 -7.29 -10.81
CA PHE A 377 -40.80 -7.82 -12.09
C PHE A 377 -39.28 -8.01 -12.23
N ASP A 378 -38.45 -7.67 -11.23
CA ASP A 378 -36.99 -7.85 -11.33
C ASP A 378 -36.43 -8.78 -10.25
N SER A 379 -36.32 -10.06 -10.61
CA SER A 379 -35.90 -11.20 -9.78
C SER A 379 -34.39 -11.27 -9.46
N GLN A 380 -33.64 -10.17 -9.50
CA GLN A 380 -32.19 -10.17 -9.21
C GLN A 380 -31.81 -9.55 -7.85
N ASP A 381 -32.79 -9.03 -7.12
CA ASP A 381 -32.62 -8.44 -5.78
C ASP A 381 -32.98 -9.43 -4.64
N GLU A 382 -33.25 -10.70 -4.97
CA GLU A 382 -33.60 -11.78 -4.02
C GLU A 382 -32.39 -12.62 -3.56
N ASP A 383 -31.21 -12.03 -3.42
CA ASP A 383 -30.22 -12.60 -2.50
C ASP A 383 -30.59 -12.17 -1.08
N GLY A 384 -31.10 -13.11 -0.28
CA GLY A 384 -31.53 -12.95 1.13
C GLY A 384 -30.43 -12.54 2.13
N ASP A 385 -29.38 -11.86 1.70
CA ASP A 385 -28.17 -11.54 2.47
C ASP A 385 -27.92 -10.00 2.57
N SER A 386 -28.99 -9.20 2.48
CA SER A 386 -28.95 -7.74 2.66
C SER A 386 -28.36 -7.28 4.00
N GLN A 387 -28.21 -8.16 5.00
CA GLN A 387 -27.69 -7.80 6.32
C GLN A 387 -26.16 -7.80 6.43
N SER A 388 -25.42 -8.35 5.45
CA SER A 388 -23.96 -8.48 5.53
C SER A 388 -23.18 -7.41 4.74
N ARG A 389 -23.84 -6.61 3.88
CA ARG A 389 -23.22 -5.48 3.15
C ARG A 389 -23.26 -4.19 3.96
N HIS A 390 -22.14 -3.48 4.03
CA HIS A 390 -22.06 -2.21 4.75
C HIS A 390 -20.96 -1.29 4.19
N LEU A 391 -20.97 -0.01 4.57
CA LEU A 391 -19.91 0.93 4.24
C LEU A 391 -18.71 0.73 5.18
N ALA A 392 -17.51 0.82 4.63
CA ALA A 392 -16.25 0.81 5.38
C ALA A 392 -15.36 2.00 4.96
N LEU A 393 -14.44 2.39 5.84
CA LEU A 393 -13.46 3.46 5.62
C LEU A 393 -12.04 2.90 5.63
N ILE A 394 -11.28 3.25 4.59
CA ILE A 394 -9.87 2.92 4.46
C ILE A 394 -9.06 4.21 4.53
N PHE A 395 -8.45 4.47 5.68
CA PHE A 395 -7.69 5.68 5.95
C PHE A 395 -6.31 5.61 5.33
N PHE A 396 -5.87 6.68 4.65
CA PHE A 396 -4.58 6.71 3.97
C PHE A 396 -3.72 7.95 4.24
N ASP A 397 -4.29 9.05 4.76
CA ASP A 397 -3.49 10.22 5.18
C ASP A 397 -4.15 10.97 6.36
N VAL A 398 -3.36 11.76 7.08
CA VAL A 398 -3.81 12.67 8.16
C VAL A 398 -3.23 14.05 7.90
N LEU A 399 -4.09 15.07 7.91
CA LEU A 399 -3.75 16.42 7.44
C LEU A 399 -3.63 17.42 8.60
N VAL A 400 -4.41 17.22 9.65
CA VAL A 400 -4.40 18.00 10.90
C VAL A 400 -4.59 17.04 12.06
N LEU A 401 -3.80 17.19 13.12
CA LEU A 401 -3.93 16.42 14.36
C LEU A 401 -3.82 17.36 15.56
N ASP A 402 -4.83 17.37 16.42
CA ASP A 402 -4.90 18.21 17.62
C ASP A 402 -4.67 19.72 17.31
N ASP A 403 -5.29 20.22 16.24
CA ASP A 403 -5.11 21.57 15.67
C ASP A 403 -3.75 21.86 15.04
N GLU A 404 -2.80 20.93 15.08
CA GLU A 404 -1.51 21.10 14.42
C GLU A 404 -1.54 20.65 12.96
N PRO A 405 -1.13 21.51 12.00
CA PRO A 405 -1.13 21.19 10.59
C PRO A 405 0.03 20.26 10.23
N LEU A 406 -0.29 19.09 9.65
CA LEU A 406 0.70 18.11 9.23
C LEU A 406 1.02 18.18 7.71
N LEU A 407 0.36 19.05 6.95
CA LEU A 407 0.51 19.14 5.48
C LEU A 407 1.95 19.34 5.00
N PHE A 408 2.76 20.06 5.78
CA PHE A 408 4.15 20.39 5.46
C PHE A 408 5.14 19.33 5.96
N GLU A 409 4.67 18.35 6.72
CA GLU A 409 5.46 17.22 7.16
C GLU A 409 5.60 16.19 6.03
N SER A 410 6.66 15.37 6.12
CA SER A 410 6.89 14.27 5.20
C SER A 410 5.73 13.27 5.22
N TYR A 411 5.49 12.58 4.10
CA TYR A 411 4.50 11.52 4.05
C TYR A 411 4.76 10.43 5.09
N ALA A 412 6.03 10.10 5.37
CA ALA A 412 6.40 9.16 6.45
C ALA A 412 5.87 9.59 7.81
N THR A 413 6.10 10.86 8.19
CA THR A 413 5.65 11.44 9.46
C THR A 413 4.13 11.42 9.55
N ARG A 414 3.42 11.89 8.51
CA ARG A 414 1.95 11.87 8.48
C ARG A 414 1.42 10.46 8.62
N ARG A 415 2.01 9.51 7.88
CA ARG A 415 1.58 8.11 7.93
C ARG A 415 1.81 7.47 9.30
N GLN A 416 2.91 7.78 9.99
CA GLN A 416 3.17 7.33 11.36
C GLN A 416 2.12 7.88 12.34
N HIS A 417 1.77 9.16 12.23
CA HIS A 417 0.69 9.74 13.03
C HIS A 417 -0.64 9.03 12.77
N LEU A 418 -1.00 8.78 11.51
CA LEU A 418 -2.22 8.07 11.15
C LEU A 418 -2.27 6.65 11.74
N GLU A 419 -1.17 5.89 11.64
CA GLU A 419 -1.04 4.54 12.18
C GLU A 419 -1.18 4.49 13.70
N SER A 420 -0.65 5.50 14.41
CA SER A 420 -0.82 5.63 15.86
C SER A 420 -2.24 6.04 16.27
N LEU A 421 -2.91 6.83 15.42
CA LEU A 421 -4.19 7.43 15.69
C LEU A 421 -5.34 6.45 15.50
N ILE A 422 -5.43 5.85 14.31
CA ILE A 422 -6.59 5.05 13.90
C ILE A 422 -6.61 3.71 14.64
N LYS A 423 -7.71 3.44 15.33
CA LYS A 423 -8.03 2.10 15.82
C LYS A 423 -8.57 1.28 14.67
N VAL A 424 -7.79 0.31 14.19
CA VAL A 424 -8.24 -0.62 13.16
C VAL A 424 -9.40 -1.46 13.70
N ILE A 425 -10.53 -1.40 13.01
CA ILE A 425 -11.72 -2.22 13.23
C ILE A 425 -11.85 -3.07 11.97
N PRO A 426 -11.54 -4.38 12.04
CA PRO A 426 -11.69 -5.27 10.90
C PRO A 426 -13.03 -5.05 10.21
N THR A 427 -13.02 -5.06 8.87
CA THR A 427 -14.17 -4.83 7.97
C THR A 427 -14.82 -3.45 7.98
N LYS A 428 -14.53 -2.56 8.94
CA LYS A 428 -15.19 -1.24 9.05
C LYS A 428 -14.25 -0.05 8.95
N ALA A 429 -13.12 -0.08 9.65
CA ALA A 429 -12.14 1.00 9.69
C ALA A 429 -10.73 0.41 9.56
N MET A 430 -10.11 0.60 8.41
CA MET A 430 -8.81 -0.01 8.08
C MET A 430 -7.83 1.07 7.65
N LEU A 431 -6.55 0.74 7.66
CA LEU A 431 -5.50 1.57 7.06
C LEU A 431 -5.21 1.04 5.66
N SER A 432 -4.96 1.92 4.71
CA SER A 432 -4.49 1.51 3.38
C SER A 432 -3.21 0.71 3.49
N ASP A 433 -3.13 -0.41 2.80
CA ASP A 433 -1.89 -1.18 2.68
C ASP A 433 -0.85 -0.36 1.90
N ARG A 434 0.43 -0.47 2.30
CA ARG A 434 1.56 0.21 1.66
C ARG A 434 2.77 -0.70 1.53
N TYR A 435 3.49 -0.55 0.42
CA TYR A 435 4.63 -1.37 0.06
C TYR A 435 5.85 -0.49 -0.23
N PRO A 436 7.01 -0.75 0.40
CA PRO A 436 8.21 0.03 0.18
C PRO A 436 8.87 -0.31 -1.16
N ILE A 437 9.29 0.72 -1.90
CA ILE A 437 9.98 0.63 -3.19
C ILE A 437 11.26 1.46 -3.08
N GLN A 438 12.38 0.78 -2.85
CA GLN A 438 13.69 1.43 -2.85
C GLN A 438 14.10 1.83 -4.27
N MET A 439 14.64 3.04 -4.44
CA MET A 439 14.91 3.58 -5.79
C MET A 439 16.01 2.84 -6.59
N SER A 440 16.75 1.90 -5.97
CA SER A 440 17.77 1.07 -6.61
C SER A 440 17.84 -0.35 -6.00
N PRO A 441 17.41 -1.43 -6.68
CA PRO A 441 16.77 -1.52 -8.01
C PRO A 441 15.24 -1.37 -7.95
N SER A 442 14.70 -0.27 -8.50
CA SER A 442 13.30 0.14 -8.25
C SER A 442 12.23 -0.43 -9.17
N SER A 443 12.54 -0.60 -10.46
CA SER A 443 11.50 -0.96 -11.44
C SER A 443 11.00 -2.39 -11.29
N LEU A 444 11.88 -3.35 -11.00
CA LEU A 444 11.50 -4.76 -10.84
C LEU A 444 10.65 -4.98 -9.56
N ILE A 445 10.97 -4.27 -8.48
CA ILE A 445 10.20 -4.34 -7.23
C ILE A 445 8.77 -3.84 -7.47
N LEU A 446 8.64 -2.67 -8.12
CA LEU A 446 7.32 -2.12 -8.45
C LEU A 446 6.54 -3.03 -9.40
N GLN A 447 7.17 -3.61 -10.42
CA GLN A 447 6.52 -4.56 -11.33
C GLN A 447 5.97 -5.78 -10.59
N LYS A 448 6.73 -6.33 -9.64
CA LYS A 448 6.29 -7.47 -8.82
C LYS A 448 5.10 -7.13 -7.93
N ILE A 449 5.20 -6.05 -7.16
CA ILE A 449 4.10 -5.60 -6.29
C ILE A 449 2.84 -5.33 -7.13
N PHE A 450 3.01 -4.66 -8.27
CA PHE A 450 1.90 -4.36 -9.17
C PHE A 450 1.29 -5.63 -9.77
N ALA A 451 2.11 -6.62 -10.16
CA ALA A 451 1.64 -7.92 -10.64
C ALA A 451 0.83 -8.70 -9.58
N GLU A 452 1.31 -8.71 -8.33
CA GLU A 452 0.61 -9.31 -7.19
C GLU A 452 -0.74 -8.61 -6.93
N HIS A 453 -0.82 -7.29 -7.09
CA HIS A 453 -2.09 -6.56 -6.93
C HIS A 453 -3.10 -6.94 -8.00
N LEU A 454 -2.67 -7.02 -9.25
CA LEU A 454 -3.53 -7.40 -10.36
C LEU A 454 -4.00 -8.86 -10.23
N ALA A 455 -3.15 -9.77 -9.75
CA ALA A 455 -3.53 -11.15 -9.49
C ALA A 455 -4.60 -11.29 -8.39
N ASN A 456 -4.67 -10.32 -7.48
CA ASN A 456 -5.68 -10.25 -6.41
C ASN A 456 -6.89 -9.38 -6.77
N HIS A 457 -7.09 -9.07 -8.05
CA HIS A 457 -8.20 -8.25 -8.55
C HIS A 457 -8.28 -6.83 -7.93
N MET A 458 -7.14 -6.28 -7.49
CA MET A 458 -7.07 -4.91 -7.00
C MET A 458 -6.95 -3.91 -8.16
N GLU A 459 -7.45 -2.68 -7.98
CA GLU A 459 -7.52 -1.68 -9.06
C GLU A 459 -6.13 -1.16 -9.50
N GLY A 460 -5.16 -1.11 -8.57
CA GLY A 460 -3.80 -0.68 -8.85
C GLY A 460 -3.09 -0.10 -7.63
N LEU A 461 -2.16 0.81 -7.88
CA LEU A 461 -1.31 1.45 -6.85
C LEU A 461 -1.32 2.98 -6.95
N VAL A 462 -1.11 3.63 -5.81
CA VAL A 462 -0.79 5.06 -5.69
C VAL A 462 0.60 5.20 -5.10
N LEU A 463 1.54 5.68 -5.90
CA LEU A 463 2.93 5.91 -5.49
C LEU A 463 3.08 7.29 -4.85
N LYS A 464 3.75 7.33 -3.69
CA LYS A 464 4.05 8.54 -2.92
C LYS A 464 5.53 8.49 -2.49
N ALA A 465 6.29 9.57 -2.69
CA ALA A 465 7.66 9.64 -2.17
C ALA A 465 7.64 9.79 -0.64
N GLU A 466 8.58 9.16 0.05
CA GLU A 466 8.64 9.18 1.51
C GLU A 466 8.73 10.60 2.08
N GLU A 467 9.56 11.43 1.45
CA GLU A 467 9.81 12.81 1.83
C GLU A 467 8.73 13.80 1.34
N SER A 468 7.75 13.34 0.54
CA SER A 468 6.79 14.25 -0.09
C SER A 468 5.83 14.92 0.89
N GLN A 469 5.66 16.23 0.74
CA GLN A 469 4.63 16.99 1.44
C GLN A 469 3.26 16.72 0.82
N TYR A 470 2.19 17.04 1.55
CA TYR A 470 0.85 16.89 1.03
C TYR A 470 0.61 17.93 -0.09
N ASN A 471 0.17 17.47 -1.27
CA ASN A 471 -0.06 18.31 -2.45
C ASN A 471 1.19 19.06 -2.95
N GLU A 472 2.36 18.39 -2.90
CA GLU A 472 3.61 18.91 -3.44
C GLU A 472 3.72 18.75 -4.98
N TYR A 473 4.02 19.85 -5.69
CA TYR A 473 4.13 19.82 -7.15
C TYR A 473 5.38 19.09 -7.67
N GLY A 474 6.49 19.15 -6.92
CA GLY A 474 7.76 18.53 -7.31
C GLY A 474 7.76 17.01 -7.18
N LEU A 475 6.96 16.48 -6.25
CA LEU A 475 6.82 15.06 -5.94
C LEU A 475 5.33 14.66 -5.98
N PRO A 476 4.70 14.68 -7.16
CA PRO A 476 3.27 14.40 -7.28
C PRO A 476 2.97 12.93 -6.97
N TRP A 477 1.77 12.65 -6.47
CA TRP A 477 1.29 11.27 -6.36
C TRP A 477 1.12 10.65 -7.76
N VAL A 478 1.56 9.41 -7.95
CA VAL A 478 1.47 8.73 -9.26
C VAL A 478 0.55 7.51 -9.16
N LYS A 479 -0.50 7.47 -9.98
CA LYS A 479 -1.45 6.34 -10.05
C LYS A 479 -1.01 5.36 -11.13
N LEU A 480 -0.81 4.11 -10.77
CA LEU A 480 -0.49 3.01 -11.67
C LEU A 480 -1.67 2.04 -11.72
N LYS A 481 -2.24 1.83 -12.91
CA LYS A 481 -3.40 0.95 -13.14
C LYS A 481 -3.20 0.11 -14.39
N LYS A 482 -3.87 -1.05 -14.46
CA LYS A 482 -3.81 -1.98 -15.60
C LYS A 482 -4.11 -1.26 -16.92
N ASP A 483 -5.13 -0.42 -16.91
CA ASP A 483 -5.68 0.26 -18.08
C ASP A 483 -4.85 1.46 -18.57
N TYR A 484 -3.82 1.87 -17.82
CA TYR A 484 -2.91 2.94 -18.21
C TYR A 484 -1.68 2.43 -18.97
N ILE A 485 -1.43 1.13 -18.91
CA ILE A 485 -0.29 0.49 -19.56
C ILE A 485 -0.71 0.07 -20.97
N GLU A 486 -0.08 0.68 -21.96
CA GLU A 486 -0.35 0.43 -23.38
C GLU A 486 -0.09 -1.05 -23.73
N GLY A 487 -1.03 -1.69 -24.41
CA GLY A 487 -0.92 -3.12 -24.78
C GLY A 487 -1.13 -4.13 -23.64
N PHE A 488 -1.41 -3.68 -22.42
CA PHE A 488 -1.57 -4.56 -21.25
C PHE A 488 -3.03 -4.74 -20.78
N GLY A 489 -3.92 -3.80 -21.12
CA GLY A 489 -5.36 -3.93 -20.87
C GLY A 489 -6.01 -5.06 -21.68
N ASP A 490 -7.14 -5.61 -21.20
CA ASP A 490 -7.90 -6.57 -21.98
C ASP A 490 -8.59 -5.80 -23.13
N CYS A 491 -8.13 -6.03 -24.36
CA CYS A 491 -8.75 -5.46 -25.55
C CYS A 491 -9.91 -6.36 -26.00
N VAL A 492 -11.04 -5.75 -26.32
CA VAL A 492 -12.19 -6.44 -26.93
C VAL A 492 -12.58 -5.78 -28.23
N ASP A 493 -13.03 -6.59 -29.19
CA ASP A 493 -13.53 -6.09 -30.47
C ASP A 493 -15.04 -5.92 -30.40
N LEU A 494 -15.51 -4.67 -30.43
CA LEU A 494 -16.94 -4.33 -30.33
C LEU A 494 -17.40 -3.53 -31.54
N VAL A 495 -18.71 -3.43 -31.72
CA VAL A 495 -19.30 -2.77 -32.88
C VAL A 495 -19.82 -1.39 -32.54
N ILE A 496 -19.43 -0.38 -33.32
CA ILE A 496 -19.99 0.96 -33.27
C ILE A 496 -21.17 1.03 -34.25
N VAL A 497 -22.36 1.26 -33.70
CA VAL A 497 -23.64 1.27 -34.43
C VAL A 497 -24.12 2.67 -34.74
N GLY A 498 -23.75 3.66 -33.94
CA GLY A 498 -24.21 5.03 -34.09
C GLY A 498 -23.23 6.05 -33.55
N ALA A 499 -23.49 7.32 -33.85
CA ALA A 499 -22.65 8.42 -33.40
C ALA A 499 -23.50 9.63 -32.98
N SER A 500 -23.00 10.36 -31.99
CA SER A 500 -23.57 11.62 -31.52
C SER A 500 -22.46 12.57 -31.04
N TRP A 501 -22.89 13.73 -30.57
CA TRP A 501 -22.04 14.73 -29.95
C TRP A 501 -22.27 14.71 -28.44
N ASN A 502 -21.18 14.75 -27.68
CA ASN A 502 -21.23 14.90 -26.23
C ASN A 502 -20.52 16.19 -25.85
N ARG A 503 -21.22 16.99 -25.05
CA ARG A 503 -20.79 18.33 -24.66
C ARG A 503 -19.44 18.34 -23.97
N ASP A 504 -19.24 17.48 -22.99
CA ASP A 504 -18.05 17.53 -22.15
C ASP A 504 -16.80 17.10 -22.93
N ARG A 505 -16.94 16.08 -23.77
CA ARG A 505 -15.87 15.68 -24.69
C ARG A 505 -15.58 16.76 -25.73
N ALA A 506 -16.60 17.39 -26.27
CA ALA A 506 -16.44 18.42 -27.27
C ALA A 506 -15.78 19.70 -26.72
N ARG A 507 -16.04 20.07 -25.47
CA ARG A 507 -15.35 21.16 -24.76
C ARG A 507 -13.85 20.89 -24.64
N GLU A 508 -13.47 19.68 -24.24
CA GLU A 508 -12.06 19.28 -24.17
C GLU A 508 -11.38 19.38 -25.54
N LEU A 509 -12.09 18.96 -26.59
CA LEU A 509 -11.60 19.01 -27.96
C LEU A 509 -11.73 20.40 -28.62
N ARG A 510 -12.49 21.33 -28.04
CA ARG A 510 -12.83 22.65 -28.61
C ARG A 510 -13.46 22.53 -30.02
N VAL A 511 -14.41 21.62 -30.16
CA VAL A 511 -15.08 21.32 -31.44
C VAL A 511 -16.59 21.57 -31.36
N THR A 512 -17.18 22.02 -32.46
CA THR A 512 -18.61 22.33 -32.54
C THR A 512 -19.48 21.06 -32.54
N PRO A 513 -20.81 21.18 -32.34
CA PRO A 513 -21.77 20.06 -32.46
C PRO A 513 -21.80 19.35 -33.81
N ASN A 514 -21.05 19.85 -34.80
CA ASN A 514 -20.85 19.20 -36.09
C ASN A 514 -19.85 18.04 -36.01
N VAL A 515 -18.98 17.96 -35.01
CA VAL A 515 -18.06 16.83 -34.83
C VAL A 515 -18.74 15.76 -33.98
N PHE A 516 -18.83 14.53 -34.48
CA PHE A 516 -19.22 13.39 -33.65
C PHE A 516 -18.09 13.07 -32.68
N THR A 517 -18.38 13.11 -31.39
CA THR A 517 -17.41 12.86 -30.31
C THR A 517 -17.71 11.60 -29.51
N THR A 518 -18.93 11.05 -29.66
CA THR A 518 -19.43 9.92 -28.86
C THR A 518 -20.04 8.88 -29.78
N PHE A 519 -19.71 7.63 -29.51
CA PHE A 519 -20.06 6.49 -30.34
C PHE A 519 -20.86 5.48 -29.54
N PHE A 520 -21.90 4.93 -30.16
CA PHE A 520 -22.83 3.98 -29.56
C PHE A 520 -22.35 2.57 -29.84
N VAL A 521 -22.03 1.85 -28.79
CA VAL A 521 -21.36 0.55 -28.88
C VAL A 521 -22.34 -0.56 -28.56
N GLY A 522 -22.30 -1.62 -29.35
CA GLY A 522 -23.11 -2.80 -29.12
C GLY A 522 -22.37 -4.11 -29.31
N VAL A 523 -23.10 -5.18 -29.04
CA VAL A 523 -22.67 -6.59 -29.20
C VAL A 523 -23.76 -7.40 -29.86
N ILE A 524 -23.35 -8.47 -30.55
CA ILE A 524 -24.28 -9.40 -31.18
C ILE A 524 -24.85 -10.35 -30.12
N THR A 525 -26.19 -10.48 -30.07
CA THR A 525 -26.87 -11.36 -29.10
C THR A 525 -27.30 -12.70 -29.70
N ASN A 526 -27.62 -12.74 -31.00
CA ASN A 526 -28.18 -13.91 -31.68
C ASN A 526 -27.16 -14.64 -32.59
N ARG A 527 -25.85 -14.56 -32.29
CA ARG A 527 -24.79 -15.15 -33.13
C ARG A 527 -25.02 -16.63 -33.44
N LYS A 528 -25.41 -17.42 -32.43
CA LYS A 528 -25.68 -18.85 -32.59
C LYS A 528 -26.86 -19.11 -33.54
N GLU A 529 -27.88 -18.27 -33.50
CA GLU A 529 -29.05 -18.37 -34.39
C GLU A 529 -28.68 -18.00 -35.82
N CYS A 530 -27.89 -16.94 -36.02
CA CYS A 530 -27.38 -16.57 -37.35
C CYS A 530 -26.43 -17.63 -37.94
N GLN A 531 -25.72 -18.41 -37.11
CA GLN A 531 -24.90 -19.55 -37.58
C GLN A 531 -25.78 -20.73 -38.04
N LEU A 532 -26.93 -20.94 -37.41
CA LEU A 532 -27.89 -21.98 -37.77
C LEU A 532 -28.78 -21.56 -38.96
N GLN A 533 -29.08 -20.27 -39.09
CA GLN A 533 -29.91 -19.68 -40.13
C GLN A 533 -29.20 -18.47 -40.78
N PRO A 534 -28.54 -18.68 -41.94
CA PRO A 534 -27.76 -17.63 -42.61
C PRO A 534 -28.57 -16.39 -43.05
N ASP A 535 -29.87 -16.54 -43.28
CA ASP A 535 -30.76 -15.45 -43.72
C ASP A 535 -31.24 -14.55 -42.56
N LEU A 536 -30.98 -14.95 -41.31
CA LEU A 536 -31.38 -14.18 -40.12
C LEU A 536 -30.44 -12.99 -39.91
N LYS A 537 -31.00 -11.78 -39.86
CA LYS A 537 -30.22 -10.56 -39.58
C LYS A 537 -29.59 -10.62 -38.18
N PRO A 538 -28.31 -10.26 -38.01
CA PRO A 538 -27.71 -10.09 -36.69
C PRO A 538 -28.47 -9.06 -35.86
N HIS A 539 -28.72 -9.37 -34.59
CA HIS A 539 -29.29 -8.46 -33.61
C HIS A 539 -28.19 -7.88 -32.73
N ILE A 540 -28.11 -6.55 -32.70
CA ILE A 540 -27.10 -5.80 -31.94
C ILE A 540 -27.76 -5.13 -30.73
N LEU A 541 -27.37 -5.53 -29.53
CA LEU A 541 -27.74 -4.83 -28.31
C LEU A 541 -26.75 -3.68 -28.10
N VAL A 542 -27.23 -2.44 -28.16
CA VAL A 542 -26.45 -1.23 -27.90
C VAL A 542 -26.75 -0.77 -26.49
N TYR A 543 -25.76 -0.85 -25.61
CA TYR A 543 -25.99 -0.69 -24.18
C TYR A 543 -24.90 0.08 -23.43
N PHE A 544 -23.93 0.68 -24.13
CA PHE A 544 -23.07 1.73 -23.57
C PHE A 544 -22.51 2.65 -24.67
N THR A 545 -21.90 3.77 -24.26
CA THR A 545 -21.27 4.74 -25.19
C THR A 545 -19.78 4.90 -24.92
N VAL A 546 -19.04 5.34 -25.94
CA VAL A 546 -17.60 5.63 -25.84
C VAL A 546 -17.26 6.98 -26.47
N SER A 547 -16.50 7.81 -25.74
CA SER A 547 -16.13 9.17 -26.17
C SER A 547 -14.62 9.42 -26.22
N TYR A 548 -13.82 8.47 -25.73
CA TYR A 548 -12.38 8.62 -25.51
C TYR A 548 -11.57 7.54 -26.25
N GLY A 549 -10.26 7.78 -26.37
CA GLY A 549 -9.28 6.84 -26.93
C GLY A 549 -8.69 7.29 -28.27
N LEU A 550 -9.52 7.76 -29.20
CA LEU A 550 -9.06 8.25 -30.50
C LEU A 550 -8.24 9.54 -30.39
N SER A 551 -7.14 9.62 -31.15
CA SER A 551 -6.44 10.87 -31.37
C SER A 551 -7.31 11.84 -32.18
N ARG A 552 -7.00 13.14 -32.19
CA ARG A 552 -7.73 14.12 -33.03
C ARG A 552 -7.73 13.75 -34.52
N LYS A 553 -6.62 13.17 -35.00
CA LYS A 553 -6.46 12.71 -36.38
C LYS A 553 -7.36 11.51 -36.66
N ASP A 554 -7.37 10.52 -35.77
CA ASP A 554 -8.21 9.34 -35.96
C ASP A 554 -9.69 9.69 -35.81
N LEU A 555 -10.03 10.61 -34.90
CA LEU A 555 -11.38 11.12 -34.74
C LEU A 555 -11.86 11.86 -36.00
N GLU A 556 -10.97 12.58 -36.69
CA GLU A 556 -11.26 13.24 -37.96
C GLU A 556 -11.54 12.23 -39.06
N ASP A 557 -10.70 11.20 -39.21
CA ASP A 557 -10.90 10.12 -40.18
C ASP A 557 -12.23 9.37 -39.93
N VAL A 558 -12.56 9.09 -38.67
CA VAL A 558 -13.85 8.47 -38.31
C VAL A 558 -15.02 9.37 -38.65
N ASN A 559 -14.93 10.66 -38.33
CA ASN A 559 -15.97 11.64 -38.70
C ASN A 559 -16.14 11.73 -40.22
N PHE A 560 -15.03 11.75 -40.97
CA PHE A 560 -15.04 11.77 -42.42
C PHE A 560 -15.73 10.54 -43.00
N ARG A 561 -15.41 9.34 -42.50
CA ARG A 561 -16.06 8.08 -42.91
C ARG A 561 -17.55 8.07 -42.62
N ILE A 562 -17.97 8.54 -41.44
CA ILE A 562 -19.38 8.61 -41.06
C ILE A 562 -20.12 9.61 -41.96
N LYS A 563 -19.57 10.81 -42.15
CA LYS A 563 -20.25 11.87 -42.90
C LYS A 563 -20.32 11.61 -44.41
N ASN A 564 -19.41 10.81 -44.95
CA ASN A 564 -19.41 10.40 -46.36
C ASN A 564 -20.11 9.05 -46.61
N SER A 565 -20.76 8.47 -45.60
CA SER A 565 -21.56 7.25 -45.74
C SER A 565 -23.05 7.59 -45.70
N ASP A 566 -23.86 6.80 -46.40
CA ASP A 566 -25.33 6.91 -46.40
C ASP A 566 -25.92 6.39 -45.07
N ASN A 567 -25.79 7.18 -44.01
CA ASN A 567 -26.27 6.83 -42.68
C ASN A 567 -27.70 7.33 -42.43
N VAL A 568 -28.38 6.70 -41.47
CA VAL A 568 -29.78 7.01 -41.14
C VAL A 568 -29.80 8.01 -39.98
N LEU A 569 -30.67 9.02 -40.06
CA LEU A 569 -30.92 9.93 -38.93
C LEU A 569 -31.76 9.23 -37.87
N TYR A 570 -31.46 9.46 -36.60
CA TYR A 570 -32.25 8.90 -35.51
C TYR A 570 -33.37 9.87 -35.09
N PRO A 571 -34.60 9.40 -34.79
CA PRO A 571 -35.05 8.00 -34.89
C PRO A 571 -35.28 7.57 -36.36
N PRO A 572 -34.89 6.35 -36.75
CA PRO A 572 -35.09 5.86 -38.11
C PRO A 572 -36.57 5.57 -38.40
N SER A 573 -37.01 5.83 -39.63
CA SER A 573 -38.33 5.39 -40.10
C SER A 573 -38.39 3.87 -40.27
N THR A 574 -39.60 3.28 -40.27
CA THR A 574 -39.79 1.83 -40.46
C THR A 574 -39.16 1.30 -41.75
N LYS A 575 -39.15 2.11 -42.82
CA LYS A 575 -38.54 1.77 -44.10
C LYS A 575 -37.01 1.73 -44.02
N GLU A 576 -36.41 2.69 -43.32
CA GLU A 576 -34.96 2.75 -43.13
C GLU A 576 -34.48 1.62 -42.21
N LEU A 577 -35.23 1.32 -41.15
CA LEU A 577 -34.99 0.16 -40.26
C LEU A 577 -34.94 -1.16 -41.04
N ASN A 578 -35.87 -1.38 -41.97
CA ASN A 578 -35.88 -2.58 -42.80
C ASN A 578 -34.71 -2.64 -43.79
N GLY A 579 -34.18 -1.49 -44.20
CA GLY A 579 -33.04 -1.36 -45.10
C GLY A 579 -31.68 -1.64 -44.44
N LEU A 580 -31.59 -1.65 -43.11
CA LEU A 580 -30.34 -1.95 -42.41
C LEU A 580 -29.98 -3.45 -42.51
N PRO A 581 -28.68 -3.79 -42.62
CA PRO A 581 -28.22 -5.19 -42.67
C PRO A 581 -28.27 -5.89 -41.30
N PHE A 582 -28.69 -5.20 -40.25
CA PHE A 582 -28.82 -5.68 -38.88
C PHE A 582 -30.10 -5.15 -38.23
N THR A 583 -30.48 -5.74 -37.11
CA THR A 583 -31.48 -5.18 -36.19
C THR A 583 -30.77 -4.71 -34.92
N PHE A 584 -31.31 -3.72 -34.21
CA PHE A 584 -30.68 -3.24 -32.98
C PHE A 584 -31.71 -2.85 -31.92
N THR A 585 -31.29 -2.90 -30.66
CA THR A 585 -32.04 -2.40 -29.52
C THR A 585 -31.15 -1.42 -28.76
N LEU A 586 -31.65 -0.21 -28.50
CA LEU A 586 -31.00 0.73 -27.59
C LEU A 586 -31.50 0.47 -26.17
N SER A 587 -30.59 0.24 -25.22
CA SER A 587 -30.97 0.11 -23.83
C SER A 587 -31.57 1.41 -23.27
N SER A 588 -32.55 1.29 -22.38
CA SER A 588 -33.30 2.41 -21.82
C SER A 588 -32.44 3.35 -20.98
N HIS A 589 -31.47 2.81 -20.23
CA HIS A 589 -30.58 3.54 -19.32
C HIS A 589 -29.51 4.41 -20.02
N LEU A 590 -29.45 4.42 -21.35
CA LEU A 590 -28.50 5.27 -22.06
C LEU A 590 -28.93 6.75 -21.93
N ASP A 591 -28.08 7.54 -21.28
CA ASP A 591 -28.29 8.97 -20.99
C ASP A 591 -28.57 9.84 -22.23
N CYS A 592 -28.16 9.39 -23.43
CA CYS A 592 -28.34 10.10 -24.68
C CYS A 592 -28.73 9.17 -25.82
N LYS A 593 -29.32 9.75 -26.87
CA LYS A 593 -29.68 9.03 -28.10
C LYS A 593 -28.68 9.32 -29.23
N PRO A 594 -28.46 8.37 -30.16
CA PRO A 594 -27.60 8.62 -31.30
C PRO A 594 -28.20 9.73 -32.17
N LYS A 595 -27.37 10.55 -32.80
CA LYS A 595 -27.81 11.51 -33.84
C LYS A 595 -27.96 10.81 -35.18
N THR A 596 -27.09 9.82 -35.43
CA THR A 596 -27.13 8.99 -36.64
C THR A 596 -26.83 7.52 -36.33
N ILE A 597 -27.49 6.63 -37.06
CA ILE A 597 -27.25 5.19 -37.07
C ILE A 597 -26.48 4.85 -38.35
N LEU A 598 -25.38 4.12 -38.18
CA LEU A 598 -24.48 3.74 -39.26
C LEU A 598 -25.12 2.63 -40.10
N HIS A 599 -25.18 2.83 -41.42
CA HIS A 599 -25.66 1.78 -42.32
C HIS A 599 -24.72 0.57 -42.35
N ILE A 600 -23.40 0.85 -42.27
CA ILE A 600 -22.36 -0.16 -42.10
C ILE A 600 -21.65 0.14 -40.77
N PRO A 601 -21.86 -0.68 -39.73
CA PRO A 601 -21.20 -0.51 -38.45
C PRO A 601 -19.67 -0.64 -38.55
N PHE A 602 -18.96 0.00 -37.63
CA PHE A 602 -17.50 -0.14 -37.52
C PHE A 602 -17.12 -1.18 -36.47
N LEU A 603 -16.10 -1.98 -36.77
CA LEU A 603 -15.45 -2.80 -35.76
C LEU A 603 -14.37 -1.97 -35.07
N ALA A 604 -14.44 -1.85 -33.75
CA ALA A 604 -13.50 -1.09 -32.95
C ALA A 604 -12.93 -1.96 -31.84
N GLU A 605 -11.61 -1.95 -31.74
CA GLU A 605 -10.88 -2.50 -30.61
C GLU A 605 -10.97 -1.50 -29.45
N MET A 606 -11.36 -1.98 -28.28
CA MET A 606 -11.60 -1.15 -27.09
C MET A 606 -10.92 -1.73 -25.87
N VAL A 607 -10.41 -0.82 -25.03
CA VAL A 607 -9.89 -1.12 -23.69
C VAL A 607 -10.76 -0.46 -22.64
N PHE A 608 -10.89 -1.08 -21.49
CA PHE A 608 -11.67 -0.58 -20.36
C PHE A 608 -10.90 -0.78 -19.05
N ALA A 609 -11.31 -0.06 -18.00
CA ALA A 609 -10.69 -0.14 -16.68
C ALA A 609 -11.22 -1.33 -15.85
N GLY A 610 -12.40 -1.83 -16.19
CA GLY A 610 -13.10 -2.91 -15.50
C GLY A 610 -14.52 -3.02 -16.05
N PHE A 611 -15.41 -3.61 -15.28
CA PHE A 611 -16.82 -3.72 -15.61
C PHE A 611 -17.69 -3.20 -14.47
N ASP A 612 -18.76 -2.52 -14.82
CA ASP A 612 -19.82 -2.10 -13.90
C ASP A 612 -21.15 -2.74 -14.33
N LYS A 613 -22.16 -2.66 -13.46
CA LYS A 613 -23.52 -3.11 -13.79
C LYS A 613 -24.49 -1.96 -13.51
N SER A 614 -24.97 -1.35 -14.60
CA SER A 614 -25.99 -0.30 -14.54
C SER A 614 -27.30 -0.82 -13.96
N TYR A 615 -28.03 0.05 -13.26
CA TYR A 615 -29.33 -0.29 -12.68
C TYR A 615 -30.31 -0.72 -13.77
N GLY A 616 -31.02 -1.84 -13.55
CA GLY A 616 -31.94 -2.42 -14.54
C GLY A 616 -31.26 -3.12 -15.73
N CYS A 617 -29.92 -3.26 -15.74
CA CYS A 617 -29.21 -3.97 -16.80
C CYS A 617 -28.97 -5.43 -16.46
N LYS A 618 -29.25 -6.32 -17.42
CA LYS A 618 -28.99 -7.76 -17.29
C LYS A 618 -27.49 -8.10 -17.34
N TYR A 619 -26.73 -7.36 -18.14
CA TYR A 619 -25.32 -7.64 -18.45
C TYR A 619 -24.39 -6.58 -17.86
N TYR A 620 -23.12 -6.96 -17.68
CA TYR A 620 -22.05 -6.05 -17.30
C TYR A 620 -21.67 -5.13 -18.47
N GLU A 621 -21.44 -3.87 -18.17
CA GLU A 621 -20.95 -2.84 -19.10
C GLU A 621 -19.47 -2.53 -18.84
N PRO A 622 -18.67 -2.26 -19.88
CA PRO A 622 -17.30 -1.80 -19.71
C PRO A 622 -17.23 -0.45 -18.99
N ARG A 623 -16.43 -0.36 -17.93
CA ARG A 623 -16.17 0.87 -17.17
C ARG A 623 -15.03 1.66 -17.78
N PHE A 624 -15.26 2.94 -18.07
CA PHE A 624 -14.31 3.84 -18.75
C PHE A 624 -13.76 3.31 -20.09
N PRO A 625 -14.63 2.93 -21.04
CA PRO A 625 -14.20 2.40 -22.33
C PRO A 625 -13.44 3.45 -23.14
N ARG A 626 -12.42 2.99 -23.89
CA ARG A 626 -11.63 3.80 -24.81
C ARG A 626 -11.36 3.01 -26.09
N ILE A 627 -11.55 3.66 -27.23
CA ILE A 627 -11.22 3.08 -28.53
C ILE A 627 -9.70 3.11 -28.72
N THR A 628 -9.07 1.97 -28.97
CA THR A 628 -7.65 1.89 -29.33
C THR A 628 -7.46 1.93 -30.83
N LYS A 629 -8.30 1.20 -31.58
CA LYS A 629 -8.22 1.10 -33.03
C LYS A 629 -9.60 0.92 -33.65
N ILE A 630 -9.82 1.52 -34.81
CA ILE A 630 -10.96 1.16 -35.69
C ILE A 630 -10.44 0.37 -36.87
N HIS A 631 -10.99 -0.81 -37.08
CA HIS A 631 -10.59 -1.70 -38.17
C HIS A 631 -11.18 -1.24 -39.49
N ASP A 632 -10.38 -1.38 -40.56
CA ASP A 632 -10.90 -1.25 -41.92
C ASP A 632 -11.78 -2.46 -42.26
N LYS A 633 -12.89 -2.23 -42.96
CA LYS A 633 -13.81 -3.28 -43.43
C LYS A 633 -13.10 -4.35 -44.26
N ARG A 634 -12.02 -3.99 -44.97
CA ARG A 634 -11.19 -4.90 -45.77
C ARG A 634 -10.31 -5.81 -44.92
N GLU A 635 -9.92 -5.35 -43.73
CA GLU A 635 -9.14 -6.14 -42.77
C GLU A 635 -10.05 -7.07 -41.97
N ARG A 636 -11.10 -6.51 -41.36
CA ARG A 636 -12.04 -7.24 -40.48
C ARG A 636 -13.44 -6.65 -40.60
N SER A 637 -14.44 -7.53 -40.68
CA SER A 637 -15.86 -7.15 -40.75
C SER A 637 -16.44 -6.93 -39.35
N TRP A 638 -17.40 -6.01 -39.21
CA TRP A 638 -18.15 -5.80 -37.97
C TRP A 638 -18.89 -7.05 -37.48
N SER A 639 -19.22 -7.98 -38.38
CA SER A 639 -19.87 -9.26 -38.03
C SER A 639 -18.98 -10.18 -37.18
N THR A 640 -17.67 -9.95 -37.15
CA THR A 640 -16.71 -10.69 -36.33
C THR A 640 -16.53 -10.09 -34.92
N CYS A 641 -17.35 -9.13 -34.50
CA CYS A 641 -17.25 -8.54 -33.16
C CYS A 641 -17.44 -9.59 -32.04
N MET A 642 -17.22 -9.25 -30.78
CA MET A 642 -17.52 -10.15 -29.68
C MET A 642 -19.04 -10.37 -29.53
N ASP A 643 -19.44 -11.56 -29.09
CA ASP A 643 -20.83 -11.80 -28.69
C ASP A 643 -21.08 -11.48 -27.22
N ILE A 644 -22.36 -11.31 -26.84
CA ILE A 644 -22.72 -10.96 -25.46
C ILE A 644 -22.29 -12.02 -24.43
N THR A 645 -22.22 -13.30 -24.82
CA THR A 645 -21.86 -14.39 -23.90
C THR A 645 -20.35 -14.38 -23.60
N GLU A 646 -19.54 -14.12 -24.63
CA GLU A 646 -18.09 -13.95 -24.52
C GLU A 646 -17.75 -12.72 -23.68
N LEU A 647 -18.39 -11.58 -23.94
CA LEU A 647 -18.14 -10.35 -23.20
C LEU A 647 -18.55 -10.48 -21.73
N ASP A 648 -19.70 -11.09 -21.45
CA ASP A 648 -20.19 -11.35 -20.09
C ASP A 648 -19.31 -12.37 -19.34
N LYS A 649 -18.66 -13.29 -20.06
CA LYS A 649 -17.64 -14.17 -19.48
C LYS A 649 -16.40 -13.38 -19.08
N ILE A 650 -15.89 -12.52 -19.96
CA ILE A 650 -14.73 -11.64 -19.67
C ILE A 650 -15.05 -10.73 -18.47
N ALA A 651 -16.26 -10.16 -18.44
CA ALA A 651 -16.70 -9.32 -17.34
C ALA A 651 -16.65 -10.03 -15.98
N ARG A 652 -17.17 -11.26 -15.91
CA ARG A 652 -17.15 -12.05 -14.69
C ARG A 652 -15.75 -12.49 -14.26
N GLU A 653 -14.88 -12.81 -15.22
CA GLU A 653 -13.46 -13.10 -14.94
C GLU A 653 -12.74 -11.86 -14.38
N CYS A 654 -13.04 -10.66 -14.90
CA CYS A 654 -12.48 -9.41 -14.38
C CYS A 654 -12.95 -9.10 -12.95
N VAL A 655 -14.25 -9.25 -12.68
CA VAL A 655 -14.87 -8.94 -11.37
C VAL A 655 -14.62 -10.05 -10.33
N GLY A 656 -14.25 -11.26 -10.76
CA GLY A 656 -13.97 -12.40 -9.88
C GLY A 656 -15.21 -13.04 -9.26
N LYS A 657 -16.39 -12.91 -9.90
CA LYS A 657 -17.68 -13.42 -9.40
C LYS A 657 -18.39 -14.31 -10.41
N ASP A 658 -18.94 -15.43 -9.94
CA ASP A 658 -19.76 -16.35 -10.74
C ASP A 658 -21.20 -15.80 -10.96
N ARG A 659 -21.95 -16.37 -11.90
CA ARG A 659 -23.38 -16.02 -12.14
C ARG A 659 -24.25 -16.36 -10.91
N SER A 660 -25.24 -15.52 -10.62
CA SER A 660 -26.12 -15.63 -9.43
C SER A 660 -26.84 -16.98 -9.32
N GLU A 661 -27.28 -17.57 -10.43
CA GLU A 661 -28.01 -18.85 -10.45
C GLU A 661 -27.08 -20.06 -10.60
N LYS A 662 -25.75 -19.88 -10.52
CA LYS A 662 -24.80 -20.97 -10.79
C LYS A 662 -25.00 -22.15 -9.85
N GLU A 663 -25.19 -21.88 -8.56
CA GLU A 663 -25.38 -22.93 -7.56
C GLU A 663 -26.64 -23.74 -7.85
N ILE A 664 -27.73 -23.07 -8.24
CA ILE A 664 -29.00 -23.70 -8.59
C ILE A 664 -28.87 -24.46 -9.92
N ASP A 665 -28.23 -23.89 -10.94
CA ASP A 665 -28.06 -24.53 -12.24
C ASP A 665 -27.05 -25.70 -12.19
N ASP A 666 -26.00 -25.60 -11.39
CA ASP A 666 -25.05 -26.70 -11.17
C ASP A 666 -25.67 -27.79 -10.29
N TRP A 667 -26.53 -27.42 -9.33
CA TRP A 667 -27.35 -28.37 -8.58
C TRP A 667 -28.36 -29.09 -9.50
N CYS A 668 -29.06 -28.36 -10.37
CA CYS A 668 -29.94 -28.92 -11.39
C CYS A 668 -29.18 -29.85 -12.36
N LYS A 669 -28.02 -29.42 -12.88
CA LYS A 669 -27.17 -30.24 -13.76
C LYS A 669 -26.68 -31.51 -13.06
N SER A 670 -26.30 -31.39 -11.78
CA SER A 670 -25.92 -32.53 -10.94
C SER A 670 -27.07 -33.53 -10.77
N LEU A 671 -28.31 -33.05 -10.67
CA LEU A 671 -29.50 -33.90 -10.57
C LEU A 671 -29.72 -34.76 -11.83
N TRP A 672 -29.34 -34.24 -13.00
CA TRP A 672 -29.52 -34.88 -14.30
C TRP A 672 -28.25 -35.54 -14.87
N GLY A 673 -27.18 -35.66 -14.07
CA GLY A 673 -25.92 -36.27 -14.50
C GLY A 673 -25.19 -35.50 -15.62
N LEU A 674 -25.53 -34.23 -15.80
CA LEU A 674 -24.88 -33.35 -16.76
C LEU A 674 -23.62 -32.73 -16.14
N PRO A 675 -22.54 -32.52 -16.92
CA PRO A 675 -21.34 -31.86 -16.41
C PRO A 675 -21.70 -30.48 -15.85
N THR A 676 -21.33 -30.25 -14.59
CA THR A 676 -21.50 -28.95 -13.94
C THR A 676 -20.70 -27.89 -14.67
N SER A 677 -21.19 -26.66 -14.61
CA SER A 677 -20.50 -25.56 -15.25
C SER A 677 -19.18 -25.35 -14.52
N PRO A 678 -18.05 -25.21 -15.24
CA PRO A 678 -16.79 -24.90 -14.57
C PRO A 678 -17.02 -23.66 -13.70
N THR A 679 -16.82 -23.80 -12.39
CA THR A 679 -16.63 -22.67 -11.49
C THR A 679 -15.60 -21.75 -12.13
N ILE A 680 -15.75 -20.43 -12.01
CA ILE A 680 -14.59 -19.54 -12.17
C ILE A 680 -13.59 -20.07 -11.15
N GLY A 681 -12.72 -20.94 -11.62
CA GLY A 681 -11.83 -21.65 -10.75
C GLY A 681 -10.83 -20.63 -10.25
N MET A 682 -10.52 -20.69 -8.96
CA MET A 682 -9.19 -20.32 -8.45
C MET A 682 -8.03 -20.90 -9.30
N LYS A 683 -8.31 -21.79 -10.27
CA LYS A 683 -7.38 -22.42 -11.21
C LYS A 683 -6.91 -21.55 -12.38
N ARG A 684 -7.39 -20.30 -12.55
CA ARG A 684 -6.73 -19.30 -13.41
C ARG A 684 -6.76 -17.92 -12.77
N GLN A 685 -6.35 -17.83 -11.51
CA GLN A 685 -5.63 -16.62 -11.12
C GLN A 685 -4.47 -16.52 -12.11
N MET A 686 -4.44 -15.50 -12.98
CA MET A 686 -3.26 -15.27 -13.83
C MET A 686 -2.07 -15.32 -12.88
N ARG A 687 -1.13 -16.24 -13.11
CA ARG A 687 -0.02 -16.38 -12.19
C ARG A 687 0.71 -15.04 -12.20
N VAL A 688 1.22 -14.63 -11.05
CA VAL A 688 2.04 -13.42 -10.94
C VAL A 688 3.12 -13.41 -12.04
N ASP A 689 3.66 -14.60 -12.35
CA ASP A 689 4.60 -14.84 -13.46
C ASP A 689 4.06 -14.47 -14.86
N ASP A 690 2.80 -14.82 -15.18
CA ASP A 690 2.19 -14.50 -16.48
C ASP A 690 1.98 -12.99 -16.65
N ILE A 691 1.61 -12.32 -15.55
CA ILE A 691 1.46 -10.86 -15.51
C ILE A 691 2.82 -10.18 -15.64
N LEU A 692 3.82 -10.67 -14.91
CA LEU A 692 5.19 -10.17 -15.00
C LEU A 692 5.78 -10.32 -16.40
N GLU A 693 5.57 -11.46 -17.06
CA GLU A 693 6.04 -11.68 -18.43
C GLU A 693 5.44 -10.65 -19.39
N LYS A 694 4.12 -10.43 -19.33
CA LYS A 694 3.45 -9.40 -20.11
C LYS A 694 3.95 -7.98 -19.80
N LEU A 695 4.19 -7.64 -18.53
CA LEU A 695 4.73 -6.32 -18.15
C LEU A 695 6.13 -6.10 -18.72
N VAL A 696 6.98 -7.14 -18.71
CA VAL A 696 8.33 -7.08 -19.27
C VAL A 696 8.30 -6.95 -20.79
N ASP A 697 7.41 -7.68 -21.46
CA ASP A 697 7.25 -7.61 -22.92
C ASP A 697 6.80 -6.21 -23.37
N VAL A 698 5.83 -5.63 -22.65
CA VAL A 698 5.34 -4.27 -22.92
C VAL A 698 6.44 -3.22 -22.68
N GLU A 699 7.24 -3.36 -21.62
CA GLU A 699 8.32 -2.42 -21.33
C GLU A 699 9.58 -2.60 -22.20
N GLY A 700 9.77 -3.77 -22.82
CA GLY A 700 10.86 -4.07 -23.76
C GLY A 700 10.61 -3.59 -25.20
N GLY A 701 9.39 -3.15 -25.51
CA GLY A 701 8.92 -2.86 -26.86
C GLY A 701 9.30 -1.48 -27.39
N LEU A 702 10.58 -1.26 -27.72
CA LEU A 702 11.07 -0.31 -28.74
C LEU A 702 12.47 -0.76 -29.21
N GLY A 703 12.54 -1.85 -29.99
CA GLY A 703 13.74 -2.22 -30.76
C GLY A 703 14.07 -3.72 -30.89
N ASP A 704 13.78 -4.27 -32.07
CA ASP A 704 14.39 -5.46 -32.69
C ASP A 704 14.27 -6.84 -31.97
N ALA A 705 13.41 -7.71 -32.52
CA ALA A 705 12.97 -8.99 -31.97
C ALA A 705 14.10 -10.01 -31.67
N ARG A 706 15.30 -9.85 -32.25
CA ARG A 706 16.45 -10.76 -32.00
C ARG A 706 17.28 -10.37 -30.78
N ARG A 707 17.20 -9.13 -30.30
CA ARG A 707 17.82 -8.70 -29.02
C ARG A 707 16.92 -9.05 -27.82
N GLY A 708 15.60 -9.02 -28.02
CA GLY A 708 14.58 -9.28 -27.00
C GLY A 708 14.69 -10.63 -26.31
N GLU A 709 14.93 -11.74 -27.01
CA GLU A 709 15.08 -13.05 -26.35
C GLU A 709 16.33 -13.14 -25.46
N SER A 710 17.43 -12.48 -25.84
CA SER A 710 18.67 -12.47 -25.07
C SER A 710 18.55 -11.60 -23.83
N GLU A 711 17.85 -10.46 -23.93
CA GLU A 711 17.60 -9.54 -22.83
C GLU A 711 16.50 -10.04 -21.90
N LEU A 712 15.47 -10.71 -22.43
CA LEU A 712 14.44 -11.41 -21.66
C LEU A 712 15.03 -12.62 -20.91
N LYS A 713 15.96 -13.38 -21.49
CA LYS A 713 16.71 -14.41 -20.76
C LYS A 713 17.63 -13.80 -19.69
N ARG A 714 18.26 -12.66 -19.97
CA ARG A 714 19.12 -11.93 -19.01
C ARG A 714 18.30 -11.35 -17.86
N ARG A 715 17.15 -10.76 -18.15
CA ARG A 715 16.18 -10.25 -17.16
C ARG A 715 15.50 -11.39 -16.42
N LYS A 716 15.14 -12.52 -17.04
CA LYS A 716 14.68 -13.75 -16.35
C LYS A 716 15.77 -14.33 -15.45
N LEU A 717 17.05 -14.24 -15.86
CA LEU A 717 18.19 -14.60 -15.02
C LEU A 717 18.39 -13.58 -13.89
N ASP A 718 18.17 -12.28 -14.12
CA ASP A 718 18.20 -11.22 -13.11
C ASP A 718 16.99 -11.28 -12.17
N PHE A 719 15.82 -11.72 -12.64
CA PHE A 719 14.60 -12.02 -11.87
C PHE A 719 14.79 -13.28 -11.04
N ARG A 720 15.37 -14.35 -11.59
CA ARG A 720 15.79 -15.52 -10.78
C ARG A 720 16.89 -15.17 -9.80
N ARG A 721 17.86 -14.33 -10.19
CA ARG A 721 18.88 -13.77 -9.28
C ARG A 721 18.29 -12.78 -8.27
N MET A 722 17.14 -12.14 -8.56
CA MET A 722 16.34 -11.33 -7.62
C MET A 722 15.40 -12.18 -6.78
N GLU A 723 14.94 -13.36 -7.22
CA GLU A 723 14.28 -14.36 -6.37
C GLU A 723 15.30 -15.01 -5.43
N ASP A 724 16.52 -15.22 -5.92
CA ASP A 724 17.69 -15.58 -5.12
C ASP A 724 18.19 -14.39 -4.26
N GLY A 725 17.90 -13.15 -4.68
CA GLY A 725 18.29 -11.87 -4.04
C GLY A 725 17.23 -11.26 -3.11
N LEU A 726 15.97 -11.69 -3.20
CA LEU A 726 14.93 -11.64 -2.17
C LEU A 726 15.12 -12.89 -1.30
N SER A 727 16.34 -13.10 -0.81
CA SER A 727 16.53 -13.97 0.33
C SER A 727 15.85 -13.29 1.51
N LEU A 728 14.66 -13.77 1.90
CA LEU A 728 14.09 -13.44 3.21
C LEU A 728 15.18 -13.64 4.25
N ASN A 729 15.66 -12.54 4.85
CA ASN A 729 16.72 -12.60 5.85
C ASN A 729 16.07 -13.09 7.15
N ARG A 730 16.12 -14.40 7.39
CA ARG A 730 15.49 -14.96 8.59
C ARG A 730 16.30 -14.60 9.83
N ALA A 731 15.59 -14.22 10.89
CA ALA A 731 16.18 -14.00 12.19
C ALA A 731 15.31 -14.59 13.30
N VAL A 732 15.97 -15.02 14.38
CA VAL A 732 15.32 -15.42 15.63
C VAL A 732 15.28 -14.23 16.57
N VAL A 733 14.08 -13.79 16.91
CA VAL A 733 13.82 -12.54 17.63
C VAL A 733 12.95 -12.72 18.87
N TYR A 734 13.00 -11.74 19.77
CA TYR A 734 12.07 -11.58 20.89
C TYR A 734 11.90 -10.09 21.22
N SER A 735 10.71 -9.67 21.66
CA SER A 735 10.42 -8.25 21.97
C SER A 735 10.66 -7.87 23.42
N GLN A 736 10.58 -8.85 24.33
CA GLN A 736 10.76 -8.68 25.76
C GLN A 736 11.38 -9.94 26.39
N PRO A 737 12.15 -9.81 27.48
CA PRO A 737 12.69 -10.97 28.18
C PRO A 737 11.59 -11.90 28.71
N GLY A 738 11.86 -13.21 28.75
CA GLY A 738 10.94 -14.21 29.28
C GLY A 738 11.35 -15.64 28.92
N ASP A 739 10.42 -16.59 29.08
CA ASP A 739 10.64 -17.99 28.74
C ASP A 739 10.90 -18.14 27.22
N PRO A 740 12.07 -18.65 26.79
CA PRO A 740 12.41 -18.83 25.38
C PRO A 740 11.38 -19.64 24.58
N THR A 741 10.65 -20.56 25.24
CA THR A 741 9.59 -21.36 24.59
C THR A 741 8.34 -20.53 24.24
N GLN A 742 8.20 -19.33 24.82
CA GLN A 742 7.05 -18.45 24.64
C GLN A 742 7.41 -17.15 23.91
N VAL A 743 8.58 -16.57 24.19
CA VAL A 743 8.93 -15.22 23.69
C VAL A 743 9.64 -15.23 22.34
N LEU A 744 10.33 -16.32 21.99
CA LEU A 744 11.04 -16.42 20.72
C LEU A 744 10.08 -16.54 19.54
N LYS A 745 10.42 -15.85 18.45
CA LYS A 745 9.78 -15.93 17.14
C LYS A 745 10.84 -16.00 16.05
N VAL A 746 10.52 -16.71 14.97
CA VAL A 746 11.27 -16.60 13.72
C VAL A 746 10.53 -15.59 12.86
N ILE A 747 11.22 -14.57 12.40
CA ILE A 747 10.67 -13.59 11.47
C ILE A 747 11.51 -13.53 10.20
N SER A 748 10.85 -13.26 9.09
CA SER A 748 11.51 -12.93 7.83
C SER A 748 11.73 -11.42 7.74
N LEU A 749 12.97 -10.97 7.91
CA LEU A 749 13.33 -9.56 7.72
C LEU A 749 13.52 -9.26 6.23
N PRO A 750 13.06 -8.09 5.74
CA PRO A 750 13.36 -7.64 4.39
C PRO A 750 14.87 -7.60 4.12
N SER A 751 15.33 -8.18 3.00
CA SER A 751 16.75 -8.12 2.61
C SER A 751 17.24 -6.70 2.28
N SER A 752 16.33 -5.73 2.19
CA SER A 752 16.61 -4.31 1.92
C SER A 752 17.58 -3.64 2.91
N TYR A 753 17.87 -4.27 4.06
CA TYR A 753 18.90 -3.84 5.00
C TYR A 753 20.35 -4.17 4.56
N LEU A 754 20.53 -4.99 3.52
CA LEU A 754 21.84 -5.47 3.06
C LEU A 754 22.11 -5.05 1.62
N SER A 755 22.63 -3.84 1.44
CA SER A 755 23.13 -3.37 0.14
C SER A 755 24.24 -4.30 -0.37
N SER A 756 24.20 -4.72 -1.64
CA SER A 756 25.30 -5.47 -2.28
C SER A 756 26.62 -4.70 -2.31
N SER A 757 26.57 -3.38 -2.11
CA SER A 757 27.72 -2.50 -1.86
C SER A 757 27.58 -1.88 -0.46
N PRO A 758 28.10 -2.54 0.59
CA PRO A 758 27.99 -2.00 1.95
C PRO A 758 28.77 -0.68 2.09
N PRO A 759 28.38 0.22 3.03
CA PRO A 759 29.09 1.48 3.28
C PRO A 759 30.59 1.28 3.55
N PRO A 760 31.46 2.25 3.21
CA PRO A 760 32.88 2.20 3.54
C PRO A 760 33.11 1.91 5.03
N GLY A 761 34.01 0.96 5.34
CA GLY A 761 34.31 0.54 6.72
C GLY A 761 33.38 -0.55 7.28
N THR A 762 32.39 -1.00 6.50
CA THR A 762 31.48 -2.10 6.86
C THR A 762 31.57 -3.27 5.89
N ILE A 763 31.10 -4.43 6.33
CA ILE A 763 31.03 -5.66 5.54
C ILE A 763 29.65 -6.30 5.69
N ASN A 764 29.21 -6.99 4.64
CA ASN A 764 28.09 -7.90 4.76
C ASN A 764 28.63 -9.30 5.05
N ILE A 765 27.99 -9.97 6.01
CA ILE A 765 28.32 -11.31 6.44
C ILE A 765 27.07 -12.18 6.40
N ARG A 766 27.26 -13.46 6.10
CA ARG A 766 26.23 -14.50 6.18
C ARG A 766 26.62 -15.54 7.21
N PHE A 767 25.78 -15.78 8.21
CA PHE A 767 26.04 -16.82 9.20
C PHE A 767 25.86 -18.20 8.57
N LEU A 768 26.88 -19.04 8.72
CA LEU A 768 26.88 -20.44 8.28
C LEU A 768 26.25 -21.32 9.37
N LEU A 769 26.67 -21.13 10.62
CA LEU A 769 26.19 -21.85 11.80
C LEU A 769 26.28 -20.95 13.03
N SER A 770 25.27 -21.00 13.89
CA SER A 770 25.22 -20.25 15.15
C SER A 770 24.80 -21.14 16.32
N PRO A 771 25.68 -21.43 17.31
CA PRO A 771 25.34 -22.28 18.45
C PRO A 771 24.34 -21.63 19.41
N ILE A 772 23.66 -22.48 20.18
CA ILE A 772 22.89 -22.08 21.37
C ILE A 772 23.70 -22.42 22.62
N ASN A 773 24.19 -21.41 23.34
CA ASN A 773 24.87 -21.54 24.63
C ASN A 773 23.90 -21.27 25.80
N PRO A 774 24.16 -21.81 27.02
CA PRO A 774 23.38 -21.45 28.20
C PRO A 774 23.36 -19.94 28.50
N ALA A 775 24.41 -19.21 28.11
CA ALA A 775 24.44 -17.76 28.22
C ALA A 775 23.38 -17.08 27.35
N ASP A 776 23.13 -17.57 26.13
CA ASP A 776 22.11 -17.01 25.23
C ASP A 776 20.70 -17.17 25.84
N ILE A 777 20.44 -18.31 26.48
CA ILE A 777 19.19 -18.57 27.21
C ILE A 777 19.01 -17.56 28.36
N ASN A 778 20.05 -17.36 29.16
CA ASN A 778 20.01 -16.38 30.27
C ASN A 778 19.80 -14.94 29.79
N VAL A 779 20.28 -14.58 28.59
CA VAL A 779 20.03 -13.26 27.98
C VAL A 779 18.56 -13.10 27.64
N ILE A 780 17.93 -14.12 27.05
CA ILE A 780 16.51 -14.12 26.70
C ILE A 780 15.64 -14.10 27.97
N GLU A 781 16.02 -14.83 29.02
CA GLU A 781 15.35 -14.79 30.33
C GLU A 781 15.52 -13.44 31.05
N GLY A 782 16.45 -12.58 30.60
CA GLY A 782 16.71 -11.27 31.19
C GLY A 782 17.56 -11.29 32.46
N VAL A 783 18.20 -12.42 32.78
CA VAL A 783 19.04 -12.60 33.98
C VAL A 783 20.54 -12.46 33.70
N TYR A 784 20.93 -12.30 32.44
CA TYR A 784 22.33 -12.09 32.05
C TYR A 784 22.77 -10.62 32.22
N PRO A 785 24.02 -10.33 32.63
CA PRO A 785 24.48 -8.97 32.89
C PRO A 785 24.50 -8.02 31.68
N THR A 786 24.72 -8.56 30.48
CA THR A 786 24.80 -7.78 29.23
C THR A 786 23.51 -7.93 28.43
N LYS A 787 22.99 -6.82 27.89
CA LYS A 787 21.76 -6.79 27.10
C LYS A 787 22.05 -6.48 25.63
N PRO A 788 21.36 -7.13 24.68
CA PRO A 788 21.42 -6.76 23.26
C PRO A 788 20.74 -5.42 23.00
N SER A 789 21.13 -4.77 21.90
CA SER A 789 20.43 -3.58 21.38
C SER A 789 19.16 -4.00 20.61
N LYS A 790 18.14 -3.16 20.63
CA LYS A 790 16.94 -3.36 19.78
C LYS A 790 17.24 -2.98 18.33
N THR A 791 16.61 -3.70 17.40
CA THR A 791 16.50 -3.29 16.00
C THR A 791 15.57 -2.08 15.85
N GLU A 792 15.59 -1.44 14.68
CA GLU A 792 14.67 -0.34 14.34
C GLU A 792 13.19 -0.77 14.46
N ASP A 793 12.90 -2.05 14.14
CA ASP A 793 11.58 -2.67 14.27
C ASP A 793 11.21 -3.06 15.72
N GLY A 794 12.05 -2.73 16.71
CA GLY A 794 11.76 -2.91 18.13
C GLY A 794 12.03 -4.32 18.69
N TYR A 795 12.74 -5.18 17.95
CA TYR A 795 13.07 -6.56 18.36
C TYR A 795 14.51 -6.70 18.87
N TYR A 796 14.76 -7.69 19.72
CA TYR A 796 16.10 -8.19 20.02
C TYR A 796 16.38 -9.44 19.16
N ILE A 797 17.55 -9.49 18.53
CA ILE A 797 18.01 -10.69 17.79
C ILE A 797 18.87 -11.53 18.74
N GLY A 798 18.56 -12.81 18.87
CA GLY A 798 19.29 -13.72 19.75
C GLY A 798 20.67 -14.13 19.23
N GLY A 799 21.49 -14.69 20.11
CA GLY A 799 22.77 -15.32 19.77
C GLY A 799 24.00 -14.43 19.94
N ASN A 800 25.00 -14.99 20.61
CA ASN A 800 26.28 -14.33 20.90
C ASN A 800 27.44 -14.81 20.01
N GLU A 801 27.43 -16.05 19.58
CA GLU A 801 28.51 -16.71 18.84
C GLU A 801 27.99 -17.29 17.53
N GLY A 802 28.85 -17.35 16.51
CA GLY A 802 28.52 -17.93 15.21
C GLY A 802 29.65 -17.75 14.21
N LEU A 803 29.71 -18.67 13.25
CA LEU A 803 30.61 -18.59 12.10
C LEU A 803 29.89 -17.87 10.97
N ALA A 804 30.51 -16.85 10.41
CA ALA A 804 29.99 -16.15 9.25
C ALA A 804 31.00 -16.11 8.10
N ARG A 805 30.49 -15.95 6.89
CA ARG A 805 31.26 -15.75 5.66
C ARG A 805 31.03 -14.35 5.14
N VAL A 806 32.10 -13.65 4.78
CA VAL A 806 32.02 -12.33 4.15
C VAL A 806 31.39 -12.45 2.77
N THR A 807 30.29 -11.75 2.51
CA THR A 807 29.58 -11.73 1.23
C THR A 807 29.85 -10.46 0.42
N ALA A 808 30.11 -9.33 1.08
CA ALA A 808 30.50 -8.06 0.44
C ALA A 808 31.39 -7.20 1.36
N VAL A 809 32.21 -6.34 0.77
CA VAL A 809 33.12 -5.42 1.49
C VAL A 809 32.92 -3.99 0.99
N GLY A 810 32.82 -3.03 1.90
CA GLY A 810 32.49 -1.64 1.57
C GLY A 810 33.70 -0.79 1.24
N GLY A 811 33.72 -0.20 0.03
CA GLY A 811 34.75 0.74 -0.44
C GLY A 811 36.06 0.11 -0.95
N ASN A 812 36.79 0.85 -1.79
CA ASN A 812 38.04 0.43 -2.45
C ASN A 812 39.33 0.88 -1.71
N SER A 813 39.21 1.34 -0.46
CA SER A 813 40.34 1.92 0.26
C SER A 813 41.18 0.83 0.92
N GLY A 814 42.50 0.87 0.73
CA GLY A 814 43.49 -0.08 1.25
C GLY A 814 43.61 -0.21 2.78
N ASN A 815 42.59 0.21 3.54
CA ASN A 815 42.48 0.13 4.99
C ASN A 815 41.37 -0.84 5.48
N ASN A 816 40.84 -1.72 4.62
CA ASN A 816 39.77 -2.68 4.97
C ASN A 816 40.22 -3.89 5.83
N GLY A 817 41.20 -3.72 6.72
CA GLY A 817 41.61 -4.77 7.66
C GLY A 817 42.04 -6.11 7.03
N ASN A 818 42.44 -6.12 5.74
CA ASN A 818 42.82 -7.32 4.98
C ASN A 818 41.69 -8.37 4.77
N LEU A 819 40.42 -7.99 4.96
CA LEU A 819 39.24 -8.85 4.74
C LEU A 819 38.82 -8.88 3.26
N LYS A 820 38.44 -10.07 2.78
CA LYS A 820 37.98 -10.31 1.40
C LYS A 820 36.69 -11.12 1.38
N VAL A 821 35.89 -10.95 0.32
CA VAL A 821 34.71 -11.80 0.07
C VAL A 821 35.12 -13.27 0.10
N GLY A 822 34.38 -14.09 0.84
CA GLY A 822 34.65 -15.50 1.05
C GLY A 822 35.50 -15.84 2.29
N ASP A 823 36.08 -14.84 2.97
CA ASP A 823 36.75 -15.05 4.26
C ASP A 823 35.76 -15.53 5.33
N TRP A 824 36.23 -16.40 6.23
CA TRP A 824 35.50 -16.82 7.42
C TRP A 824 35.81 -15.87 8.56
N VAL A 825 34.76 -15.37 9.20
CA VAL A 825 34.83 -14.42 10.30
C VAL A 825 33.92 -14.85 11.44
N VAL A 826 34.27 -14.44 12.65
CA VAL A 826 33.47 -14.63 13.87
C VAL A 826 33.29 -13.30 14.57
N MET A 827 32.23 -13.18 15.37
CA MET A 827 31.94 -11.93 16.08
C MET A 827 32.95 -11.67 17.20
N GLN A 828 33.52 -10.46 17.21
CA GLN A 828 34.41 -9.97 18.25
C GLN A 828 33.62 -9.44 19.45
N ARG A 829 32.55 -8.68 19.16
CA ARG A 829 31.66 -8.11 20.17
C ARG A 829 30.53 -9.08 20.50
N GLN A 830 30.04 -8.94 21.72
CA GLN A 830 28.94 -9.76 22.21
C GLN A 830 27.59 -9.18 21.85
N GLN A 831 26.56 -10.03 21.91
CA GLN A 831 25.16 -9.63 21.71
C GLN A 831 24.91 -8.96 20.35
N MET A 832 25.69 -9.35 19.33
CA MET A 832 25.58 -8.85 17.96
C MET A 832 24.43 -9.51 17.17
N GLY A 833 23.73 -10.47 17.77
CA GLY A 833 22.56 -11.13 17.18
C GLY A 833 22.93 -12.11 16.07
N THR A 834 23.64 -13.19 16.43
CA THR A 834 24.15 -14.19 15.48
C THR A 834 23.08 -15.19 15.01
N TRP A 835 21.90 -15.22 15.60
CA TRP A 835 20.76 -16.02 15.13
C TRP A 835 20.00 -15.28 14.04
N SER A 836 20.73 -14.90 12.99
CA SER A 836 20.22 -14.28 11.77
C SER A 836 20.93 -14.88 10.56
N MET A 837 20.31 -14.80 9.39
CA MET A 837 20.87 -15.34 8.16
C MET A 837 22.00 -14.45 7.64
N GLU A 838 21.77 -13.15 7.53
CA GLU A 838 22.75 -12.17 7.04
C GLU A 838 22.73 -10.86 7.84
N ARG A 839 23.88 -10.17 7.93
CA ARG A 839 24.03 -8.88 8.63
C ARG A 839 25.10 -7.99 8.01
N ASN A 840 24.91 -6.68 8.13
CA ASN A 840 25.96 -5.68 7.93
C ASN A 840 26.60 -5.38 9.28
N VAL A 841 27.93 -5.37 9.34
CA VAL A 841 28.71 -5.12 10.56
C VAL A 841 29.94 -4.26 10.26
N GLU A 842 30.44 -3.55 11.27
CA GLU A 842 31.72 -2.84 11.15
C GLU A 842 32.88 -3.83 11.04
N ILE A 843 33.94 -3.47 10.31
CA ILE A 843 35.14 -4.32 10.18
C ILE A 843 35.76 -4.61 11.56
N GLY A 844 35.69 -3.66 12.50
CA GLY A 844 36.19 -3.83 13.87
C GLY A 844 35.35 -4.74 14.78
N ASP A 845 34.17 -5.18 14.33
CA ASP A 845 33.28 -6.06 15.08
C ASP A 845 33.53 -7.55 14.79
N VAL A 846 34.46 -7.88 13.89
CA VAL A 846 34.76 -9.25 13.47
C VAL A 846 36.24 -9.61 13.59
N ILE A 847 36.51 -10.89 13.84
CA ILE A 847 37.85 -11.48 13.79
C ILE A 847 37.88 -12.48 12.63
N LYS A 848 38.90 -12.40 11.78
CA LYS A 848 39.14 -13.36 10.70
C LYS A 848 39.65 -14.69 11.26
N ILE A 849 39.09 -15.81 10.80
CA ILE A 849 39.66 -17.13 11.08
C ILE A 849 40.89 -17.32 10.19
N PRO A 850 42.10 -17.45 10.78
CA PRO A 850 43.32 -17.68 10.02
C PRO A 850 43.30 -19.10 9.41
N ASN A 851 43.74 -19.21 8.15
CA ASN A 851 43.95 -20.48 7.46
C ASN A 851 42.80 -21.51 7.66
N ARG A 852 41.63 -21.24 7.07
CA ARG A 852 40.41 -22.08 7.19
C ARG A 852 40.59 -23.57 6.85
N LYS A 853 41.70 -23.96 6.20
CA LYS A 853 41.92 -25.34 5.76
C LYS A 853 42.11 -26.24 6.98
N GLY A 854 41.25 -27.25 7.12
CA GLY A 854 41.28 -28.19 8.25
C GLY A 854 40.46 -27.75 9.47
N ILE A 855 39.62 -26.72 9.33
CA ILE A 855 38.67 -26.28 10.37
C ILE A 855 37.26 -26.52 9.83
N SER A 856 36.41 -27.27 10.54
CA SER A 856 35.02 -27.49 10.13
C SER A 856 34.15 -26.26 10.42
N GLU A 857 32.96 -26.18 9.82
CA GLU A 857 32.01 -25.09 10.10
C GLU A 857 31.61 -25.07 11.59
N VAL A 858 31.51 -26.24 12.22
CA VAL A 858 31.12 -26.37 13.64
C VAL A 858 32.26 -25.94 14.55
N ASP A 859 33.51 -26.27 14.20
CA ASP A 859 34.69 -25.78 14.93
C ASP A 859 34.70 -24.24 14.88
N GLY A 860 34.57 -23.65 13.69
CA GLY A 860 34.52 -22.20 13.52
C GLY A 860 33.34 -21.55 14.23
N ALA A 861 32.18 -22.20 14.25
CA ALA A 861 30.98 -21.66 14.89
C ALA A 861 31.01 -21.72 16.41
N THR A 862 31.93 -22.48 17.01
CA THR A 862 32.03 -22.65 18.47
C THR A 862 33.34 -22.13 19.06
N ILE A 863 34.16 -21.44 18.27
CA ILE A 863 35.53 -21.05 18.62
C ILE A 863 35.65 -19.78 19.47
N THR A 864 34.59 -18.98 19.65
CA THR A 864 34.68 -17.71 20.39
C THR A 864 34.24 -17.80 21.83
N VAL A 865 33.49 -18.83 22.23
CA VAL A 865 33.01 -18.97 23.60
C VAL A 865 33.64 -20.16 24.31
N ASN A 866 33.37 -21.39 23.89
CA ASN A 866 33.67 -22.56 24.73
C ASN A 866 35.18 -22.90 24.79
N PRO A 867 35.90 -23.04 23.67
CA PRO A 867 37.34 -23.31 23.69
C PRO A 867 38.18 -22.17 24.30
N PRO A 868 37.91 -20.88 24.02
CA PRO A 868 38.54 -19.76 24.73
C PRO A 868 38.40 -19.85 26.24
N THR A 869 37.19 -20.16 26.73
CA THR A 869 36.93 -20.28 28.16
C THR A 869 37.81 -21.38 28.77
N ALA A 870 37.86 -22.56 28.15
CA ALA A 870 38.71 -23.65 28.59
C ALA A 870 40.21 -23.29 28.55
N PHE A 871 40.68 -22.72 27.44
CA PHE A 871 42.08 -22.38 27.23
C PHE A 871 42.58 -21.35 28.25
N ASN A 872 41.83 -20.27 28.45
CA ASN A 872 42.20 -19.18 29.34
C ASN A 872 42.15 -19.63 30.81
N MET A 873 41.13 -20.42 31.21
CA MET A 873 41.09 -20.98 32.56
C MET A 873 42.28 -21.89 32.88
N LEU A 874 42.73 -22.68 31.90
CA LEU A 874 43.92 -23.54 32.03
C LEU A 874 45.25 -22.77 31.99
N LYS A 875 45.27 -21.57 31.40
CA LYS A 875 46.48 -20.76 31.21
C LYS A 875 46.70 -19.74 32.33
N ASP A 876 45.64 -19.05 32.77
CA ASP A 876 45.78 -17.77 33.47
C ASP A 876 45.77 -17.89 35.01
N TYR A 877 45.28 -18.99 35.58
CA TYR A 877 45.03 -19.09 37.03
C TYR A 877 46.03 -19.92 37.81
N ALA A 878 46.66 -20.91 37.20
CA ALA A 878 47.66 -21.76 37.85
C ALA A 878 48.79 -22.07 36.86
N LYS A 879 50.03 -22.07 37.35
CA LYS A 879 51.17 -22.59 36.57
C LYS A 879 51.11 -24.11 36.62
N LEU A 880 50.73 -24.72 35.49
CA LEU A 880 50.58 -26.17 35.34
C LEU A 880 51.70 -26.71 34.47
N GLU A 881 52.40 -27.74 34.96
CA GLU A 881 53.45 -28.45 34.23
C GLU A 881 52.94 -29.79 33.70
N GLU A 882 53.67 -30.39 32.76
CA GLU A 882 53.34 -31.71 32.23
C GLU A 882 53.16 -32.75 33.35
N GLY A 883 52.07 -33.51 33.28
CA GLY A 883 51.67 -34.50 34.27
C GLY A 883 50.95 -33.94 35.50
N ASP A 884 50.74 -32.62 35.62
CA ASP A 884 49.92 -32.04 36.68
C ASP A 884 48.43 -32.30 36.48
N TRP A 885 47.67 -32.22 37.58
CA TRP A 885 46.26 -32.58 37.61
C TRP A 885 45.34 -31.36 37.68
N VAL A 886 44.32 -31.36 36.84
CA VAL A 886 43.21 -30.40 36.84
C VAL A 886 41.91 -31.13 37.15
N MET A 887 41.08 -30.55 38.02
CA MET A 887 39.79 -31.11 38.39
C MET A 887 38.65 -30.26 37.82
N GLN A 888 37.55 -30.88 37.39
CA GLN A 888 36.38 -30.14 36.91
C GLN A 888 35.05 -30.84 37.19
N ASN A 889 33.98 -30.07 37.36
CA ASN A 889 32.61 -30.57 37.29
C ASN A 889 31.95 -30.20 35.96
N GLY A 890 30.89 -30.95 35.59
CA GLY A 890 30.19 -30.71 34.34
C GLY A 890 31.07 -31.04 33.13
N ALA A 891 31.90 -32.08 33.26
CA ALA A 891 32.90 -32.43 32.25
C ALA A 891 32.31 -32.82 30.88
N ASN A 892 31.04 -33.21 30.84
CA ASN A 892 30.31 -33.48 29.61
C ASN A 892 29.79 -32.20 28.91
N SER A 893 29.95 -31.02 29.50
CA SER A 893 29.64 -29.74 28.84
C SER A 893 30.62 -29.44 27.71
N ALA A 894 30.25 -28.53 26.80
CA ALA A 894 31.14 -28.12 25.69
C ALA A 894 32.48 -27.54 26.20
N VAL A 895 32.44 -26.72 27.25
CA VAL A 895 33.67 -26.21 27.90
C VAL A 895 34.44 -27.36 28.54
N GLY A 896 33.78 -28.28 29.25
CA GLY A 896 34.46 -29.37 29.94
C GLY A 896 35.14 -30.37 29.00
N GLN A 897 34.53 -30.65 27.84
CA GLN A 897 35.14 -31.44 26.77
C GLN A 897 36.34 -30.70 26.15
N ALA A 898 36.28 -29.37 26.00
CA ALA A 898 37.43 -28.59 25.54
C ALA A 898 38.57 -28.57 26.59
N VAL A 899 38.25 -28.50 27.89
CA VAL A 899 39.23 -28.63 28.98
C VAL A 899 39.96 -29.96 28.89
N ILE A 900 39.24 -31.08 28.70
CA ILE A 900 39.82 -32.42 28.56
C ILE A 900 40.83 -32.45 27.41
N GLN A 901 40.41 -32.00 26.23
CA GLN A 901 41.23 -32.05 25.02
C GLN A 901 42.45 -31.13 25.10
N ILE A 902 42.29 -29.89 25.58
CA ILE A 902 43.39 -28.94 25.74
C ILE A 902 44.36 -29.40 26.83
N ALA A 903 43.85 -29.98 27.93
CA ALA A 903 44.68 -30.59 28.97
C ALA A 903 45.50 -31.75 28.40
N ALA A 904 44.87 -32.67 27.66
CA ALA A 904 45.56 -33.77 27.00
C ALA A 904 46.62 -33.29 26.00
N ALA A 905 46.32 -32.26 25.21
CA ALA A 905 47.26 -31.64 24.28
C ALA A 905 48.50 -31.02 24.94
N ARG A 906 48.39 -30.65 26.23
CA ARG A 906 49.46 -30.13 27.10
C ARG A 906 50.02 -31.22 28.03
N ASN A 907 49.67 -32.48 27.83
CA ASN A 907 50.05 -33.62 28.69
C ASN A 907 49.66 -33.46 30.17
N LEU A 908 48.60 -32.71 30.46
CA LEU A 908 48.00 -32.60 31.79
C LEU A 908 47.05 -33.78 32.04
N LYS A 909 46.85 -34.12 33.32
CA LYS A 909 45.88 -35.12 33.77
C LYS A 909 44.60 -34.46 34.26
N THR A 910 43.47 -35.14 34.09
CA THR A 910 42.16 -34.56 34.43
C THR A 910 41.33 -35.47 35.32
N LEU A 911 40.77 -34.92 36.40
CA LEU A 911 39.76 -35.55 37.23
C LEU A 911 38.39 -34.93 36.92
N ASN A 912 37.53 -35.70 36.25
CA ASN A 912 36.30 -35.19 35.63
C ASN A 912 35.06 -35.70 36.36
N PHE A 913 34.18 -34.80 36.78
CA PHE A 913 32.92 -35.15 37.43
C PHE A 913 31.71 -34.86 36.54
N VAL A 914 30.82 -35.84 36.41
CA VAL A 914 29.57 -35.77 35.65
C VAL A 914 28.37 -36.22 36.50
N ARG A 915 27.16 -35.91 36.05
CA ARG A 915 25.94 -36.41 36.70
C ARG A 915 25.75 -37.90 36.40
N ASN A 916 25.23 -38.64 37.38
CA ASN A 916 24.82 -40.02 37.19
C ASN A 916 23.61 -40.12 36.22
N ARG A 917 23.61 -41.13 35.35
CA ARG A 917 22.63 -41.33 34.27
C ARG A 917 22.68 -42.75 33.69
N ASP A 918 21.60 -43.18 33.04
CA ASP A 918 21.47 -44.54 32.50
C ASP A 918 22.58 -44.92 31.51
N ASP A 919 23.05 -43.96 30.72
CA ASP A 919 24.12 -44.08 29.72
C ASP A 919 25.53 -43.73 30.24
N ILE A 920 25.76 -43.78 31.57
CA ILE A 920 27.03 -43.35 32.19
C ILE A 920 28.26 -44.08 31.64
N SER A 921 28.16 -45.39 31.34
CA SER A 921 29.28 -46.17 30.80
C SER A 921 29.74 -45.65 29.43
N GLN A 922 28.78 -45.35 28.55
CA GLN A 922 29.04 -44.79 27.22
C GLN A 922 29.63 -43.38 27.33
N LEU A 923 29.13 -42.57 28.25
CA LEU A 923 29.67 -41.23 28.50
C LEU A 923 31.12 -41.27 29.01
N LYS A 924 31.45 -42.21 29.92
CA LYS A 924 32.83 -42.39 30.40
C LYS A 924 33.78 -42.78 29.26
N GLU A 925 33.36 -43.70 28.40
CA GLU A 925 34.13 -44.10 27.22
C GLU A 925 34.35 -42.92 26.26
N GLN A 926 33.29 -42.16 25.97
CA GLN A 926 33.35 -40.97 25.12
C GLN A 926 34.30 -39.90 25.68
N LEU A 927 34.22 -39.59 26.98
CA LEU A 927 35.13 -38.58 27.56
C LEU A 927 36.57 -39.09 27.60
N SER A 928 36.78 -40.39 27.81
CA SER A 928 38.11 -41.00 27.78
C SER A 928 38.72 -40.95 26.38
N SER A 929 37.93 -41.16 25.32
CA SER A 929 38.42 -41.04 23.94
C SER A 929 38.82 -39.61 23.55
N LEU A 930 38.29 -38.60 24.24
CA LEU A 930 38.72 -37.20 24.13
C LEU A 930 40.00 -36.87 24.93
N GLY A 931 40.50 -37.81 25.73
CA GLY A 931 41.72 -37.64 26.54
C GLY A 931 41.48 -37.51 28.05
N ALA A 932 40.27 -37.77 28.55
CA ALA A 932 40.00 -37.72 29.98
C ALA A 932 40.79 -38.80 30.73
N THR A 933 41.51 -38.42 31.79
CA THR A 933 42.27 -39.37 32.60
C THR A 933 41.38 -40.20 33.54
N GLN A 934 40.51 -39.54 34.30
CA GLN A 934 39.55 -40.19 35.21
C GLN A 934 38.19 -39.52 35.08
N VAL A 935 37.12 -40.32 35.01
CA VAL A 935 35.72 -39.86 34.91
C VAL A 935 34.87 -40.51 35.99
N LEU A 936 34.30 -39.66 36.86
CA LEU A 936 33.56 -40.04 38.06
C LEU A 936 32.17 -39.37 38.06
N THR A 937 31.25 -39.92 38.83
CA THR A 937 29.95 -39.30 39.08
C THR A 937 30.01 -38.39 40.30
N TYR A 938 28.99 -37.55 40.49
CA TYR A 938 28.86 -36.80 41.74
C TYR A 938 28.64 -37.70 42.97
N ASP A 939 28.04 -38.88 42.80
CA ASP A 939 27.83 -39.85 43.88
C ASP A 939 29.17 -40.40 44.41
N ASP A 940 30.16 -40.55 43.51
CA ASP A 940 31.53 -40.98 43.87
C ASP A 940 32.21 -40.01 44.84
N LEU A 941 31.82 -38.72 44.87
CA LEU A 941 32.40 -37.72 45.78
C LEU A 941 32.12 -38.02 47.27
N GLU A 942 31.10 -38.82 47.55
CA GLU A 942 30.72 -39.23 48.90
C GLU A 942 31.43 -40.53 49.34
N ASP A 943 32.04 -41.28 48.42
CA ASP A 943 32.79 -42.51 48.72
C ASP A 943 34.08 -42.20 49.49
N ARG A 944 34.21 -42.77 50.69
CA ARG A 944 35.42 -42.60 51.53
C ARG A 944 36.66 -43.20 50.88
N ALA A 945 36.51 -44.23 50.02
CA ALA A 945 37.62 -44.86 49.33
C ALA A 945 38.17 -44.00 48.18
N LEU A 946 37.41 -43.03 47.66
CA LEU A 946 37.83 -42.19 46.55
C LEU A 946 39.09 -41.37 46.89
N ARG A 947 39.23 -40.91 48.15
CA ARG A 947 40.41 -40.15 48.59
C ARG A 947 41.71 -40.95 48.44
N SER A 948 41.68 -42.24 48.76
CA SER A 948 42.84 -43.13 48.59
C SER A 948 43.14 -43.36 47.12
N LYS A 949 42.12 -43.59 46.29
CA LYS A 949 42.26 -43.76 44.83
C LYS A 949 42.83 -42.52 44.15
N VAL A 950 42.34 -41.33 44.49
CA VAL A 950 42.87 -40.07 43.94
C VAL A 950 44.34 -39.90 44.32
N LYS A 951 44.73 -40.19 45.57
CA LYS A 951 46.14 -40.12 45.99
C LYS A 951 47.03 -41.11 45.23
N GLU A 952 46.52 -42.31 44.94
CA GLU A 952 47.21 -43.31 44.12
C GLU A 952 47.38 -42.81 42.68
N TRP A 953 46.30 -42.34 42.03
CA TRP A 953 46.35 -41.83 40.66
C TRP A 953 47.25 -40.61 40.50
N THR A 954 47.26 -39.68 41.46
CA THR A 954 48.12 -38.50 41.41
C THR A 954 49.55 -38.78 41.85
N ASN A 955 49.87 -40.01 42.29
CA ASN A 955 51.13 -40.34 42.97
C ASN A 955 51.46 -39.36 44.12
N GLY A 956 50.43 -38.93 44.84
CA GLY A 956 50.53 -37.92 45.91
C GLY A 956 50.75 -36.47 45.47
N LYS A 957 50.79 -36.16 44.16
CA LYS A 957 50.83 -34.77 43.69
C LYS A 957 49.53 -34.03 44.04
N ASP A 958 49.68 -32.75 44.38
CA ASP A 958 48.58 -31.85 44.72
C ASP A 958 47.81 -31.37 43.46
N ILE A 959 46.48 -31.40 43.52
CA ILE A 959 45.62 -30.82 42.48
C ILE A 959 45.50 -29.31 42.76
N ARG A 960 46.05 -28.47 41.86
CA ARG A 960 46.16 -27.01 42.07
C ARG A 960 45.10 -26.18 41.36
N LEU A 961 44.32 -26.77 40.44
CA LEU A 961 43.27 -26.08 39.71
C LEU A 961 41.97 -26.90 39.70
N ALA A 962 40.87 -26.29 40.14
CA ALA A 962 39.52 -26.80 39.98
C ALA A 962 38.66 -25.84 39.17
N LEU A 963 37.92 -26.37 38.19
CA LEU A 963 37.00 -25.63 37.34
C LEU A 963 35.56 -25.98 37.72
N ASN A 964 34.74 -24.94 37.89
CA ASN A 964 33.36 -25.05 38.35
C ASN A 964 32.38 -24.36 37.39
N CYS A 965 31.40 -25.13 36.89
CA CYS A 965 30.24 -24.59 36.19
C CYS A 965 28.90 -24.95 36.82
N VAL A 966 28.89 -25.79 37.87
CA VAL A 966 27.65 -26.33 38.45
C VAL A 966 27.23 -25.52 39.67
N GLY A 967 28.14 -25.25 40.61
CA GLY A 967 27.81 -24.67 41.92
C GLY A 967 27.38 -25.73 42.95
N GLY A 968 26.68 -25.30 44.01
CA GLY A 968 26.07 -26.18 45.00
C GLY A 968 27.04 -27.08 45.80
N LYS A 969 26.46 -28.10 46.44
CA LYS A 969 27.15 -29.03 47.36
C LYS A 969 28.21 -29.88 46.65
N GLU A 970 28.01 -30.17 45.37
CA GLU A 970 28.90 -30.97 44.53
C GLU A 970 30.26 -30.28 44.40
N THR A 971 30.24 -28.96 44.15
CA THR A 971 31.46 -28.14 44.09
C THR A 971 32.14 -28.08 45.45
N THR A 972 31.38 -27.94 46.54
CA THR A 972 31.93 -27.95 47.90
C THR A 972 32.63 -29.29 48.22
N ALA A 973 32.07 -30.41 47.77
CA ALA A 973 32.64 -31.74 47.99
C ALA A 973 33.98 -31.94 47.25
N MET A 974 34.13 -31.36 46.05
CA MET A 974 35.37 -31.41 45.28
C MET A 974 36.57 -30.80 46.03
N LEU A 975 36.35 -29.77 46.86
CA LEU A 975 37.42 -29.06 47.59
C LEU A 975 38.24 -29.97 48.52
N LYS A 976 37.68 -31.12 48.92
CA LYS A 976 38.38 -32.11 49.75
C LYS A 976 39.62 -32.66 49.04
N TYR A 977 39.60 -32.72 47.70
CA TYR A 977 40.65 -33.29 46.85
C TYR A 977 41.68 -32.26 46.36
N LEU A 978 41.44 -30.96 46.59
CA LEU A 978 42.41 -29.92 46.26
C LEU A 978 43.61 -29.92 47.22
N GLY A 979 44.78 -29.61 46.67
CA GLY A 979 46.02 -29.40 47.41
C GLY A 979 46.08 -28.05 48.12
N LYS A 980 47.26 -27.68 48.62
CA LYS A 980 47.52 -26.32 49.14
C LYS A 980 47.67 -25.33 47.99
N GLU A 981 47.33 -24.07 48.25
CA GLU A 981 47.41 -22.95 47.29
C GLU A 981 46.68 -23.23 45.97
N ALA A 982 45.55 -23.92 46.07
CA ALA A 982 44.75 -24.28 44.92
C ALA A 982 43.82 -23.13 44.49
N HIS A 983 43.49 -23.12 43.20
CA HIS A 983 42.59 -22.15 42.59
C HIS A 983 41.26 -22.83 42.22
N LEU A 984 40.14 -22.27 42.69
CA LEU A 984 38.81 -22.64 42.24
C LEU A 984 38.29 -21.57 41.28
N VAL A 985 38.12 -21.90 40.00
CA VAL A 985 37.65 -20.96 38.97
C VAL A 985 36.22 -21.29 38.60
N SER A 986 35.30 -20.37 38.91
CA SER A 986 33.88 -20.51 38.59
C SER A 986 33.52 -19.72 37.33
N TYR A 987 32.99 -20.41 36.32
CA TYR A 987 32.58 -19.82 35.04
C TYR A 987 31.10 -20.06 34.70
N GLY A 988 30.35 -20.70 35.60
CA GLY A 988 28.93 -20.95 35.47
C GLY A 988 28.28 -21.42 36.78
N ALA A 989 26.95 -21.41 36.81
CA ALA A 989 26.14 -21.81 37.96
C ALA A 989 24.91 -22.63 37.54
N MET A 990 25.14 -23.74 36.82
CA MET A 990 24.07 -24.53 36.18
C MET A 990 23.08 -25.17 37.17
N SER A 991 23.45 -25.35 38.44
CA SER A 991 22.52 -25.84 39.47
C SER A 991 21.54 -24.77 39.97
N LYS A 992 21.83 -23.49 39.71
CA LYS A 992 21.18 -22.32 40.33
C LYS A 992 21.22 -22.32 41.88
N GLN A 993 22.02 -23.21 42.48
CA GLN A 993 22.23 -23.28 43.93
C GLN A 993 23.39 -22.37 44.35
N PRO A 994 23.34 -21.75 45.54
CA PRO A 994 24.44 -20.94 46.04
C PRO A 994 25.70 -21.79 46.24
N LEU A 995 26.86 -21.20 45.94
CA LEU A 995 28.16 -21.82 46.20
C LEU A 995 28.57 -21.53 47.65
N SER A 996 28.59 -22.57 48.50
CA SER A 996 29.03 -22.47 49.90
C SER A 996 30.43 -23.07 50.05
N LEU A 997 31.44 -22.23 50.30
CA LEU A 997 32.83 -22.65 50.48
C LEU A 997 33.20 -22.63 51.98
N PRO A 998 33.76 -23.72 52.54
CA PRO A 998 34.08 -23.77 53.97
C PRO A 998 35.28 -22.88 54.28
N THR A 999 35.17 -22.07 55.35
CA THR A 999 36.25 -21.18 55.82
C THR A 999 37.57 -21.92 56.08
N SER A 1000 37.50 -23.18 56.51
CA SER A 1000 38.66 -24.03 56.74
C SER A 1000 39.50 -24.27 55.48
N ALA A 1001 38.91 -24.26 54.27
CA ALA A 1001 39.66 -24.39 53.02
C ALA A 1001 40.51 -23.13 52.73
N PHE A 1002 40.01 -21.94 53.08
CA PHE A 1002 40.78 -20.70 52.97
C PHE A 1002 41.91 -20.65 54.01
N ILE A 1003 41.62 -20.99 55.27
CA ILE A 1003 42.60 -20.89 56.36
C ILE A 1003 43.71 -21.95 56.23
N PHE A 1004 43.36 -23.22 56.02
CA PHE A 1004 44.32 -24.33 56.12
C PHE A 1004 44.90 -24.78 54.77
N LYS A 1005 44.24 -24.48 53.65
CA LYS A 1005 44.75 -24.78 52.31
C LYS A 1005 45.12 -23.54 51.50
N ASN A 1006 44.89 -22.32 52.01
CA ASN A 1006 45.07 -21.08 51.25
C ASN A 1006 44.35 -21.10 49.88
N LEU A 1007 43.12 -21.62 49.85
CA LEU A 1007 42.31 -21.69 48.63
C LEU A 1007 42.01 -20.28 48.11
N THR A 1008 42.19 -20.04 46.81
CA THR A 1008 41.74 -18.80 46.16
C THR A 1008 40.59 -19.10 45.20
N ALA A 1009 39.45 -18.40 45.38
CA ALA A 1009 38.28 -18.55 44.53
C ALA A 1009 38.16 -17.38 43.54
N HIS A 1010 37.91 -17.69 42.27
CA HIS A 1010 37.86 -16.74 41.16
C HIS A 1010 36.56 -16.86 40.38
N GLY A 1011 36.12 -15.76 39.79
CA GLY A 1011 35.13 -15.76 38.71
C GLY A 1011 35.83 -15.61 37.36
N PHE A 1012 35.41 -16.38 36.36
CA PHE A 1012 35.86 -16.21 34.98
C PHE A 1012 34.68 -15.87 34.07
N TRP A 1013 34.85 -14.82 33.27
CA TRP A 1013 33.84 -14.36 32.32
C TRP A 1013 34.50 -14.07 30.96
N GLN A 1014 34.26 -14.94 29.98
CA GLN A 1014 34.88 -14.84 28.66
C GLN A 1014 34.61 -13.49 27.98
N SER A 1015 33.43 -12.91 28.19
CA SER A 1015 33.06 -11.59 27.70
C SER A 1015 34.01 -10.50 28.19
N ARG A 1016 34.28 -10.50 29.50
CA ARG A 1016 35.20 -9.55 30.13
C ARG A 1016 36.63 -9.78 29.65
N TRP A 1017 37.04 -11.04 29.49
CA TRP A 1017 38.35 -11.36 28.94
C TRP A 1017 38.53 -10.75 27.54
N TYR A 1018 37.53 -10.88 26.65
CA TYR A 1018 37.59 -10.19 25.36
C TYR A 1018 37.65 -8.68 25.53
N THR A 1019 36.81 -8.05 26.35
CA THR A 1019 36.81 -6.59 26.50
C THR A 1019 38.13 -6.04 27.05
N ASP A 1020 38.69 -6.68 28.07
CA ASP A 1020 39.82 -6.14 28.86
C ASP A 1020 41.20 -6.38 28.18
N ARG A 1021 41.28 -7.31 27.21
CA ARG A 1021 42.57 -7.69 26.57
C ARG A 1021 42.82 -6.96 25.25
N PRO A 1022 44.08 -6.63 24.91
CA PRO A 1022 44.43 -6.01 23.63
C PRO A 1022 44.16 -6.95 22.45
N GLY A 1023 44.06 -6.39 21.23
CA GLY A 1023 43.77 -7.13 20.00
C GLY A 1023 44.74 -8.28 19.73
N GLU A 1024 46.04 -8.06 19.93
CA GLU A 1024 47.10 -9.05 19.72
C GLU A 1024 46.90 -10.31 20.58
N GLU A 1025 46.54 -10.18 21.86
CA GLU A 1025 46.28 -11.33 22.73
C GLU A 1025 45.06 -12.14 22.27
N ARG A 1026 44.07 -11.49 21.64
CA ARG A 1026 42.87 -12.15 21.09
C ARG A 1026 43.22 -12.90 19.80
N GLU A 1027 44.08 -12.32 18.96
CA GLU A 1027 44.60 -12.95 17.75
C GLU A 1027 45.47 -14.17 18.08
N ASP A 1028 46.36 -14.06 19.07
CA ASP A 1028 47.19 -15.16 19.57
C ASP A 1028 46.35 -16.33 20.11
N LEU A 1029 45.26 -16.01 20.83
CA LEU A 1029 44.31 -17.01 21.29
C LEU A 1029 43.64 -17.72 20.10
N MET A 1030 43.18 -16.96 19.11
CA MET A 1030 42.54 -17.52 17.91
C MET A 1030 43.51 -18.40 17.11
N GLU A 1031 44.75 -17.97 16.92
CA GLU A 1031 45.78 -18.77 16.24
C GLU A 1031 46.09 -20.06 17.03
N SER A 1032 46.24 -19.96 18.37
CA SER A 1032 46.48 -21.13 19.23
C SER A 1032 45.36 -22.17 19.14
N LEU A 1033 44.10 -21.72 19.18
CA LEU A 1033 42.94 -22.61 19.09
C LEU A 1033 42.82 -23.25 17.70
N THR A 1034 42.98 -22.45 16.64
CA THR A 1034 42.93 -22.98 15.27
C THR A 1034 44.07 -23.94 14.98
N GLN A 1035 45.25 -23.78 15.58
CA GLN A 1035 46.35 -24.76 15.49
C GLN A 1035 46.00 -26.08 16.19
N LEU A 1036 45.40 -26.04 17.38
CA LEU A 1036 44.95 -27.25 18.08
C LEU A 1036 43.88 -28.00 17.27
N ILE A 1037 42.94 -27.27 16.66
CA ILE A 1037 41.90 -27.84 15.79
C ILE A 1037 42.52 -28.48 14.54
N ARG A 1038 43.39 -27.74 13.82
CA ARG A 1038 44.10 -28.24 12.63
C ARG A 1038 44.95 -29.47 12.94
N GLY A 1039 45.55 -29.53 14.13
CA GLY A 1039 46.32 -30.67 14.62
C GLY A 1039 45.46 -31.85 15.10
N GLY A 1040 44.13 -31.77 15.05
CA GLY A 1040 43.22 -32.81 15.54
C GLY A 1040 43.19 -32.97 17.06
N LYS A 1041 43.83 -32.06 17.80
CA LYS A 1041 43.95 -32.07 19.27
C LYS A 1041 42.78 -31.41 19.98
N LEU A 1042 41.94 -30.67 19.24
CA LEU A 1042 40.73 -30.05 19.74
C LEU A 1042 39.63 -30.22 18.69
N GLN A 1043 38.57 -30.91 19.06
CA GLN A 1043 37.42 -31.22 18.20
C GLN A 1043 36.15 -30.62 18.82
N ALA A 1044 35.26 -30.13 17.95
CA ALA A 1044 33.94 -29.69 18.37
C ALA A 1044 33.15 -30.83 19.08
N PRO A 1045 32.29 -30.48 20.05
CA PRO A 1045 31.44 -31.47 20.72
C PRO A 1045 30.44 -32.10 19.74
N GLN A 1046 29.91 -33.28 20.11
CA GLN A 1046 28.77 -33.87 19.39
C GLN A 1046 27.63 -32.86 19.29
N HIS A 1047 27.07 -32.73 18.10
CA HIS A 1047 26.14 -31.66 17.79
C HIS A 1047 24.95 -32.13 16.94
N GLU A 1048 23.94 -31.28 16.89
CA GLU A 1048 22.78 -31.34 16.03
C GLU A 1048 22.64 -29.98 15.36
N VAL A 1049 22.52 -29.98 14.03
CA VAL A 1049 22.22 -28.77 13.27
C VAL A 1049 20.72 -28.73 13.06
N VAL A 1050 20.08 -27.68 13.58
CA VAL A 1050 18.67 -27.38 13.36
C VAL A 1050 18.58 -26.35 12.25
N THR A 1051 18.06 -26.76 11.11
CA THR A 1051 17.88 -25.88 9.95
C THR A 1051 16.55 -25.14 10.06
N VAL A 1052 16.61 -23.81 10.01
CA VAL A 1052 15.47 -22.93 9.81
C VAL A 1052 15.32 -22.72 8.31
N GLU A 1053 14.42 -23.48 7.68
CA GLU A 1053 14.26 -23.55 6.24
C GLU A 1053 13.67 -22.24 5.67
N LYS A 1054 14.16 -21.81 4.50
CA LYS A 1054 13.63 -20.59 3.82
C LYS A 1054 12.15 -20.74 3.44
N LYS A 1055 11.71 -21.96 3.11
CA LYS A 1055 10.35 -22.30 2.67
C LYS A 1055 9.30 -22.38 3.78
N ASP A 1056 9.71 -22.52 5.05
CA ASP A 1056 8.75 -22.61 6.16
C ASP A 1056 8.11 -21.23 6.36
N ASP A 1057 6.79 -21.14 6.57
CA ASP A 1057 6.21 -19.87 7.04
C ASP A 1057 6.73 -19.54 8.45
N ASP A 1058 6.62 -18.26 8.84
CA ASP A 1058 7.19 -17.76 10.10
C ASP A 1058 6.61 -18.46 11.34
N ASP A 1059 5.34 -18.89 11.31
CA ASP A 1059 4.70 -19.61 12.42
C ASP A 1059 5.22 -21.06 12.52
N THR A 1060 5.35 -21.76 11.39
CA THR A 1060 5.92 -23.11 11.33
C THR A 1060 7.36 -23.10 11.84
N ALA A 1061 8.18 -22.16 11.38
CA ALA A 1061 9.57 -22.01 11.83
C ALA A 1061 9.66 -21.66 13.32
N THR A 1062 8.77 -20.77 13.81
CA THR A 1062 8.66 -20.42 15.23
C THR A 1062 8.33 -21.64 16.08
N ASN A 1063 7.38 -22.48 15.67
CA ASN A 1063 6.98 -23.67 16.41
C ASN A 1063 8.11 -24.71 16.49
N LYS A 1064 8.81 -24.96 15.38
CA LYS A 1064 9.99 -25.85 15.36
C LYS A 1064 11.08 -25.36 16.32
N LEU A 1065 11.36 -24.05 16.30
CA LEU A 1065 12.34 -23.44 17.18
C LEU A 1065 11.93 -23.60 18.66
N ARG A 1066 10.68 -23.28 19.00
CA ARG A 1066 10.18 -23.40 20.39
C ARG A 1066 10.23 -24.84 20.90
N GLN A 1067 9.97 -25.83 20.05
CA GLN A 1067 10.14 -27.24 20.41
C GLN A 1067 11.60 -27.59 20.74
N VAL A 1068 12.56 -27.03 20.01
CA VAL A 1068 14.00 -27.20 20.31
C VAL A 1068 14.33 -26.62 21.68
N PHE A 1069 13.88 -25.40 21.99
CA PHE A 1069 14.06 -24.79 23.30
C PHE A 1069 13.34 -25.54 24.43
N GLY A 1070 12.15 -26.10 24.16
CA GLY A 1070 11.44 -26.96 25.11
C GLY A 1070 12.23 -28.23 25.46
N ARG A 1071 12.86 -28.87 24.46
CA ARG A 1071 13.76 -30.02 24.67
C ARG A 1071 15.04 -29.63 25.42
N LEU A 1072 15.60 -28.45 25.14
CA LEU A 1072 16.79 -27.93 25.85
C LEU A 1072 16.49 -27.66 27.34
N ALA A 1073 15.33 -27.08 27.65
CA ALA A 1073 14.90 -26.77 29.02
C ALA A 1073 14.73 -28.02 29.91
N GLN A 1074 14.36 -29.16 29.32
CA GLN A 1074 14.23 -30.43 30.04
C GLN A 1074 15.57 -31.05 30.47
N GLY A 1075 16.71 -30.46 30.08
CA GLY A 1075 18.04 -30.87 30.55
C GLY A 1075 18.51 -32.25 30.07
N ARG A 1076 17.81 -32.84 29.09
CA ARG A 1076 18.10 -34.17 28.50
C ARG A 1076 18.86 -34.11 27.17
N TYR A 1077 19.24 -32.92 26.72
CA TYR A 1077 19.98 -32.76 25.47
C TYR A 1077 21.45 -33.12 25.66
N GLY A 1078 21.87 -34.28 25.15
CA GLY A 1078 23.27 -34.75 25.20
C GLY A 1078 24.19 -34.15 24.12
N LYS A 1079 23.66 -33.30 23.24
CA LYS A 1079 24.35 -32.74 22.07
C LYS A 1079 24.30 -31.21 22.06
N LYS A 1080 25.27 -30.58 21.42
CA LYS A 1080 25.27 -29.14 21.14
C LYS A 1080 24.29 -28.82 20.02
N VAL A 1081 23.40 -27.85 20.20
CA VAL A 1081 22.50 -27.39 19.12
C VAL A 1081 23.12 -26.20 18.40
N LEU A 1082 23.16 -26.26 17.07
CA LEU A 1082 23.54 -25.16 16.19
C LEU A 1082 22.39 -24.84 15.25
N LEU A 1083 22.11 -23.56 15.07
CA LEU A 1083 21.15 -23.06 14.11
C LEU A 1083 21.84 -22.88 12.76
N LYS A 1084 21.17 -23.34 11.70
CA LYS A 1084 21.52 -23.07 10.30
C LYS A 1084 20.34 -22.41 9.63
N PHE A 1085 20.54 -21.32 8.90
CA PHE A 1085 19.48 -20.72 8.09
C PHE A 1085 19.58 -21.28 6.66
N GLY A 1086 18.49 -21.87 6.18
CA GLY A 1086 18.41 -22.54 4.88
C GLY A 1086 18.61 -21.57 3.71
N GLU A 1087 19.12 -22.07 2.58
CA GLU A 1087 19.30 -21.31 1.34
C GLU A 1087 17.98 -21.12 0.58
#